data_AF-A0AAW5EF25-F1
#
_entry.id   AF-A0AAW5EF25-F1
#
_cell.length_a   1.000
_cell.length_b   1.000
_cell.length_c   1.000
_cell.angle_alpha   90.00
_cell.angle_beta   90.00
_cell.angle_gamma   90.00
#
_symmetry.space_group_name_H-M   'P 1'
#
loop_
_entity.id
_entity.type
_entity.pdbx_description
1 polymer ?
#
loop_
_entity_poly.entity_id
_entity_poly.type
_entity_poly.pdbx_seq_one_letter_code
_entity_poly.pdbx_strand_id
1 'polypeptide(L)'
;MKIRIKIKHLMFILIGLIILIPFISFVVKPQIELYVAREKLEQGKFGKEKVVELLNSSILQSQKWDLMKDYIIEESSRIGKYDVIVGPSMTQIVGNPELNFTWNEKLEYLQDFVEKGPLDGYLSKAAIQLSAYYQREGQLERAENVLLKSIERLSDNRYTGIEDELRIELIKLMINLKNYEKAENYIDVMNKNLSASNFYMKAEVVKLRSEMIIQKGDMETAYEKVNNELKEFKIDWEQEKQEYPEIAGDTPVVYEQLQALKDRLGKVMTTQQNKLLVTVKGKVIRSDGTPVQNAGVFLREEQDVNKSVSVDEPYQLITDENGEFELQNVFPGNYQISLGFTFDQIDGWSWPTDLNDWIDIDGNQDITYNVTLHPLIEIKSPVNQQKITEKQVHFAWDHVDGAAYYNIHLGADVDSGSIEYLFKTQIKDNQLTVPIEDFYKQTTGVVFEDITDLSKLDPKSILGFANTKNRYSWNVRAFNAEGEMITQSNGYRLNEDTIGNLPFFYLQERKLTKADRHLLDKKNKEAFAAYQESYNKDPNDLHSLRMINRLMRAQPLNVDEAQELSYLIALAEKSPSSGDVFDLVDYYYKRQEWSSFNKWFEQYSKLVNGHLSDYDQGILASALMRQGKLTEARNLFKKVLENDNSHRFIGSLLAVEIHLRNSFETVVELADKYPERPFGSSPKNWSLLIDNLVKERDKYDNYHQELRNVLDLYFKNNEAALTKWLNTTNKKAMKKFIESVMEVD
;
A
#
# COMPACT_ATOMS: atom_id res chain seq x y z
N MET A 1 -3.52 -69.28 41.91
CA MET A 1 -3.47 -69.79 40.52
C MET A 1 -1.99 -69.86 40.10
N LYS A 2 -1.44 -71.03 39.75
CA LYS A 2 -0.03 -71.19 39.33
C LYS A 2 0.02 -71.32 37.81
N ILE A 3 0.52 -70.29 37.11
CA ILE A 3 0.64 -70.31 35.64
C ILE A 3 1.92 -71.06 35.26
N ARG A 4 1.81 -72.14 34.48
CA ARG A 4 2.94 -72.90 33.93
C ARG A 4 3.17 -72.48 32.48
N ILE A 5 4.21 -71.69 32.21
CA ILE A 5 4.59 -71.27 30.86
C ILE A 5 5.61 -72.28 30.29
N LYS A 6 5.35 -72.83 29.09
CA LYS A 6 6.32 -73.70 28.39
C LYS A 6 7.45 -72.85 27.80
N ILE A 7 8.70 -73.29 27.90
CA ILE A 7 9.93 -72.58 27.44
C ILE A 7 9.78 -71.99 26.02
N LYS A 8 9.12 -72.70 25.09
CA LYS A 8 8.85 -72.18 23.74
C LYS A 8 8.10 -70.84 23.71
N HIS A 9 7.15 -70.62 24.62
CA HIS A 9 6.41 -69.36 24.73
C HIS A 9 7.28 -68.26 25.32
N LEU A 10 8.18 -68.59 26.25
CA LEU A 10 9.16 -67.64 26.79
C LEU A 10 10.12 -67.17 25.69
N MET A 11 10.55 -68.07 24.81
CA MET A 11 11.34 -67.74 23.62
C MET A 11 10.58 -66.89 22.60
N PHE A 12 9.30 -67.19 22.34
CA PHE A 12 8.48 -66.34 21.48
C PHE A 12 8.27 -64.93 22.06
N ILE A 13 8.10 -64.82 23.38
CA ILE A 13 8.02 -63.51 24.06
C ILE A 13 9.35 -62.76 23.97
N LEU A 14 10.49 -63.44 24.17
CA LEU A 14 11.81 -62.82 24.07
C LEU A 14 12.10 -62.33 22.64
N ILE A 15 11.84 -63.15 21.62
CA ILE A 15 11.97 -62.77 20.21
C ILE A 15 11.00 -61.63 19.88
N GLY A 16 9.76 -61.72 20.37
CA GLY A 16 8.76 -60.67 20.24
C GLY A 16 9.26 -59.35 20.81
N LEU A 17 9.85 -59.34 22.01
CA LEU A 17 10.43 -58.14 22.62
C LEU A 17 11.67 -57.62 21.86
N ILE A 18 12.53 -58.51 21.36
CA ILE A 18 13.70 -58.15 20.54
C ILE A 18 13.27 -57.48 19.23
N ILE A 19 12.12 -57.82 18.66
CA ILE A 19 11.56 -57.17 17.46
C ILE A 19 10.77 -55.91 17.83
N LEU A 20 9.99 -55.97 18.91
CA LEU A 20 9.10 -54.90 19.35
C LEU A 20 9.87 -53.67 19.84
N ILE A 21 10.98 -53.85 20.57
CA ILE A 21 11.75 -52.71 21.11
C ILE A 21 12.36 -51.85 19.97
N PRO A 22 13.04 -52.42 18.96
CA PRO A 22 13.46 -51.67 17.77
C PRO A 22 12.27 -51.09 17.01
N PHE A 23 11.18 -51.83 16.83
CA PHE A 23 10.01 -51.31 16.13
C PHE A 23 9.40 -50.09 16.85
N ILE A 24 9.25 -50.14 18.16
CA ILE A 24 8.76 -49.01 18.94
C ILE A 24 9.76 -47.85 18.88
N SER A 25 11.07 -48.13 19.01
CA SER A 25 12.10 -47.09 19.10
C SER A 25 12.36 -46.40 17.76
N PHE A 26 12.33 -47.13 16.65
CA PHE A 26 12.67 -46.63 15.31
C PHE A 26 11.46 -46.33 14.42
N VAL A 27 10.28 -46.88 14.73
CA VAL A 27 9.06 -46.67 13.92
C VAL A 27 7.99 -45.93 14.72
N VAL A 28 7.58 -46.40 15.90
CA VAL A 28 6.42 -45.79 16.60
C VAL A 28 6.76 -44.45 17.25
N LYS A 29 7.89 -44.38 17.97
CA LYS A 29 8.28 -43.19 18.72
C LYS A 29 8.52 -41.97 17.81
N PRO A 30 9.28 -42.05 16.70
CA PRO A 30 9.47 -40.89 15.81
C PRO A 30 8.16 -40.36 15.21
N GLN A 31 7.17 -41.23 14.98
CA GLN A 31 5.86 -40.84 14.43
C GLN A 31 5.02 -40.05 15.43
N ILE A 32 5.03 -40.45 16.70
CA ILE A 32 4.37 -39.71 17.78
C ILE A 32 5.06 -38.36 17.98
N GLU A 33 6.40 -38.33 17.97
CA GLU A 33 7.17 -37.10 18.10
C GLU A 33 6.89 -36.13 16.95
N LEU A 34 6.82 -36.63 15.71
CA LEU A 34 6.46 -35.84 14.53
C LEU A 34 5.04 -35.26 14.63
N TYR A 35 4.06 -36.09 15.01
CA TYR A 35 2.66 -35.65 15.16
C TYR A 35 2.53 -34.54 16.21
N VAL A 36 3.10 -34.75 17.40
CA VAL A 36 3.06 -33.78 18.49
C VAL A 36 3.82 -32.50 18.13
N ALA A 37 4.92 -32.62 17.39
CA ALA A 37 5.68 -31.46 16.96
C ALA A 37 4.95 -30.64 15.90
N ARG A 38 4.29 -31.26 14.92
CA ARG A 38 3.44 -30.55 13.94
C ARG A 38 2.32 -29.77 14.62
N GLU A 39 1.56 -30.43 15.50
CA GLU A 39 0.47 -29.78 16.24
C GLU A 39 0.98 -28.56 17.05
N LYS A 40 2.19 -28.66 17.62
CA LYS A 40 2.78 -27.56 18.37
C LYS A 40 3.39 -26.47 17.49
N LEU A 41 3.92 -26.80 16.31
CA LEU A 41 4.36 -25.83 15.31
C LEU A 41 3.16 -25.03 14.76
N GLU A 42 2.04 -25.71 14.47
CA GLU A 42 0.78 -25.06 14.07
C GLU A 42 0.21 -24.14 15.16
N GLN A 43 0.47 -24.46 16.43
CA GLN A 43 0.08 -23.62 17.57
C GLN A 43 1.09 -22.50 17.89
N GLY A 44 2.18 -22.34 17.12
CA GLY A 44 3.23 -21.35 17.39
C GLY A 44 3.98 -21.59 18.71
N LYS A 45 4.05 -22.85 19.18
CA LYS A 45 4.72 -23.21 20.44
C LYS A 45 6.15 -23.70 20.26
N PHE A 46 6.55 -23.96 19.02
CA PHE A 46 7.88 -24.39 18.64
C PHE A 46 8.39 -23.51 17.51
N GLY A 47 9.68 -23.17 17.55
CA GLY A 47 10.38 -22.46 16.48
C GLY A 47 11.07 -23.40 15.51
N LYS A 48 11.81 -22.80 14.56
CA LYS A 48 12.57 -23.46 13.50
C LYS A 48 13.52 -24.57 13.97
N GLU A 49 14.07 -24.50 15.18
CA GLU A 49 15.01 -25.50 15.72
C GLU A 49 14.35 -26.88 15.79
N LYS A 50 13.05 -26.91 16.10
CA LYS A 50 12.31 -28.18 16.18
C LYS A 50 12.13 -28.81 14.81
N VAL A 51 11.94 -28.00 13.77
CA VAL A 51 11.84 -28.47 12.39
C VAL A 51 13.18 -29.09 11.96
N VAL A 52 14.31 -28.42 12.24
CA VAL A 52 15.66 -28.96 11.95
C VAL A 52 15.90 -30.30 12.67
N GLU A 53 15.52 -30.39 13.95
CA GLU A 53 15.62 -31.63 14.73
C GLU A 53 14.84 -32.77 14.05
N LEU A 54 13.62 -32.50 13.59
CA LEU A 54 12.79 -33.49 12.91
C LEU A 54 13.36 -33.90 11.56
N LEU A 55 13.87 -32.96 10.75
CA LEU A 55 14.50 -33.25 9.46
C LEU A 55 15.74 -34.17 9.61
N ASN A 56 16.48 -33.99 10.70
CA ASN A 56 17.65 -34.80 11.03
C ASN A 56 17.31 -36.10 11.79
N SER A 57 16.04 -36.29 12.18
CA SER A 57 15.58 -37.50 12.87
C SER A 57 15.35 -38.69 11.91
N SER A 58 15.12 -39.87 12.50
CA SER A 58 14.83 -41.12 11.79
C SER A 58 13.36 -41.24 11.36
N ILE A 59 12.81 -40.21 10.71
CA ILE A 59 11.48 -40.24 10.06
C ILE A 59 11.57 -40.76 8.62
N LEU A 60 10.43 -41.12 8.04
CA LEU A 60 10.36 -41.61 6.66
C LEU A 60 10.73 -40.51 5.67
N GLN A 61 11.32 -40.87 4.53
CA GLN A 61 11.75 -39.90 3.52
C GLN A 61 10.58 -39.05 3.00
N SER A 62 9.40 -39.65 2.78
CA SER A 62 8.21 -38.90 2.37
C SER A 62 7.81 -37.83 3.38
N GLN A 63 7.98 -38.12 4.68
CA GLN A 63 7.66 -37.19 5.75
C GLN A 63 8.70 -36.07 5.87
N LYS A 64 9.97 -36.36 5.55
CA LYS A 64 11.00 -35.32 5.39
C LYS A 64 10.62 -34.37 4.27
N TRP A 65 10.19 -34.90 3.12
CA TRP A 65 9.70 -34.09 2.01
C TRP A 65 8.50 -33.23 2.41
N ASP A 66 7.52 -33.78 3.11
CA ASP A 66 6.37 -33.01 3.58
C ASP A 66 6.80 -31.88 4.54
N LEU A 67 7.67 -32.17 5.53
CA LEU A 67 8.22 -31.12 6.40
C LEU A 67 8.97 -30.03 5.62
N MET A 68 9.73 -30.42 4.59
CA MET A 68 10.43 -29.46 3.77
C MET A 68 9.46 -28.60 2.96
N LYS A 69 8.39 -29.17 2.41
CA LYS A 69 7.35 -28.41 1.71
C LYS A 69 6.63 -27.43 2.64
N ASP A 70 6.36 -27.85 3.87
CA ASP A 70 5.59 -27.05 4.84
C ASP A 70 6.42 -25.92 5.45
N TYR A 71 7.74 -26.11 5.64
CA TYR A 71 8.57 -25.21 6.46
C TYR A 71 9.87 -24.71 5.83
N ILE A 72 10.43 -25.39 4.82
CA ILE A 72 11.72 -25.02 4.22
C ILE A 72 11.54 -24.38 2.84
N ILE A 73 10.70 -24.99 2.01
CA ILE A 73 10.38 -24.52 0.67
C ILE A 73 9.25 -23.52 0.84
N GLU A 74 9.65 -22.28 1.09
CA GLU A 74 8.74 -21.13 1.09
C GLU A 74 7.91 -21.11 -0.19
N GLU A 75 6.71 -20.52 -0.14
CA GLU A 75 6.08 -20.05 -1.38
C GLU A 75 7.09 -19.14 -2.08
N SER A 76 7.50 -19.56 -3.29
CA SER A 76 8.65 -19.11 -4.09
C SER A 76 8.63 -17.63 -4.49
N SER A 77 7.79 -16.82 -3.86
CA SER A 77 7.75 -15.40 -4.12
C SER A 77 9.06 -14.76 -3.66
N ARG A 78 9.71 -14.00 -4.56
CA ARG A 78 10.82 -13.09 -4.22
C ARG A 78 10.44 -12.06 -3.14
N ILE A 79 9.16 -11.98 -2.80
CA ILE A 79 8.56 -11.17 -1.73
C ILE A 79 8.59 -11.91 -0.40
N GLY A 80 8.36 -13.22 -0.39
CA GLY A 80 8.25 -14.05 0.82
C GLY A 80 9.54 -14.16 1.65
N LYS A 81 10.66 -13.62 1.14
CA LYS A 81 11.93 -13.50 1.87
C LYS A 81 12.05 -12.24 2.72
N TYR A 82 11.15 -11.27 2.56
CA TYR A 82 11.13 -10.05 3.36
C TYR A 82 10.03 -10.17 4.38
N ASP A 83 10.31 -9.80 5.62
CA ASP A 83 9.33 -9.78 6.69
C ASP A 83 8.41 -8.57 6.57
N VAL A 84 8.96 -7.48 6.05
CA VAL A 84 8.29 -6.20 5.89
C VAL A 84 8.63 -5.62 4.54
N ILE A 85 7.62 -5.10 3.85
CA ILE A 85 7.81 -4.18 2.73
C ILE A 85 7.22 -2.83 3.12
N VAL A 86 8.03 -1.78 3.04
CA VAL A 86 7.65 -0.40 3.35
C VAL A 86 7.77 0.43 2.08
N GLY A 87 6.80 1.29 1.82
CA GLY A 87 6.86 2.30 0.77
C GLY A 87 6.08 3.56 1.17
N PRO A 88 6.19 4.65 0.38
CA PRO A 88 5.40 5.86 0.56
C PRO A 88 3.92 5.59 0.82
N SER A 89 3.28 4.78 -0.01
CA SER A 89 1.84 4.56 -0.02
C SER A 89 1.36 3.34 0.79
N MET A 90 2.27 2.50 1.29
CA MET A 90 1.88 1.21 1.85
C MET A 90 2.93 0.58 2.76
N THR A 91 2.45 -0.27 3.66
CA THR A 91 3.26 -1.18 4.45
C THR A 91 2.63 -2.56 4.40
N GLN A 92 3.44 -3.57 4.09
CA GLN A 92 3.03 -4.97 4.01
C GLN A 92 3.90 -5.78 4.97
N ILE A 93 3.29 -6.57 5.85
CA ILE A 93 3.99 -7.57 6.65
C ILE A 93 3.75 -8.93 6.00
N VAL A 94 4.81 -9.70 5.79
CA VAL A 94 4.76 -11.00 5.09
C VAL A 94 5.31 -12.08 6.01
N GLY A 95 4.60 -13.21 6.12
CA GLY A 95 5.08 -14.42 6.79
C GLY A 95 4.90 -14.48 8.31
N ASN A 96 5.40 -15.59 8.89
CA ASN A 96 5.47 -15.82 10.34
C ASN A 96 6.95 -15.79 10.77
N PRO A 97 7.40 -14.77 11.53
CA PRO A 97 8.80 -14.59 11.92
C PRO A 97 9.47 -15.83 12.53
N GLU A 98 8.70 -16.65 13.27
CA GLU A 98 9.24 -17.76 14.07
C GLU A 98 9.71 -18.96 13.24
N LEU A 99 9.41 -18.99 11.93
CA LEU A 99 9.71 -20.09 11.01
C LEU A 99 10.64 -19.68 9.86
N ASN A 100 11.30 -18.52 9.93
CA ASN A 100 12.22 -18.09 8.90
C ASN A 100 13.58 -18.80 8.98
N PHE A 101 13.95 -19.50 7.91
CA PHE A 101 15.25 -20.17 7.78
C PHE A 101 16.24 -19.29 7.02
N THR A 102 17.43 -19.11 7.60
CA THR A 102 18.57 -18.51 6.89
C THR A 102 19.03 -19.41 5.74
N TRP A 103 19.72 -18.83 4.75
CA TRP A 103 20.27 -19.60 3.64
C TRP A 103 21.22 -20.72 4.08
N ASN A 104 22.03 -20.47 5.11
CA ASN A 104 22.91 -21.49 5.67
C ASN A 104 22.14 -22.67 6.27
N GLU A 105 20.95 -22.41 6.83
CA GLU A 105 20.09 -23.46 7.39
C GLU A 105 19.34 -24.25 6.31
N LYS A 106 18.89 -23.61 5.22
CA LYS A 106 18.07 -24.28 4.19
C LYS A 106 18.82 -24.83 2.98
N LEU A 107 20.06 -24.40 2.72
CA LEU A 107 20.77 -24.72 1.46
C LEU A 107 20.88 -26.23 1.19
N GLU A 108 21.35 -27.00 2.17
CA GLU A 108 21.53 -28.46 2.00
C GLU A 108 20.20 -29.16 1.77
N TYR A 109 19.14 -28.74 2.47
CA TYR A 109 17.79 -29.28 2.30
C TYR A 109 17.23 -28.96 0.90
N LEU A 110 17.37 -27.73 0.42
CA LEU A 110 16.92 -27.36 -0.93
C LEU A 110 17.67 -28.14 -2.02
N GLN A 111 18.99 -28.32 -1.87
CA GLN A 111 19.78 -29.15 -2.79
C GLN A 111 19.28 -30.60 -2.81
N ASP A 112 19.06 -31.21 -1.65
CA ASP A 112 18.57 -32.60 -1.56
C ASP A 112 17.16 -32.75 -2.16
N PHE A 113 16.28 -31.76 -1.98
CA PHE A 113 14.95 -31.76 -2.58
C PHE A 113 15.00 -31.65 -4.11
N VAL A 114 15.82 -30.74 -4.63
CA VAL A 114 15.97 -30.54 -6.08
C VAL A 114 16.54 -31.79 -6.76
N GLU A 115 17.38 -32.56 -6.06
CA GLU A 115 17.96 -33.80 -6.59
C GLU A 115 17.03 -35.01 -6.45
N LYS A 116 16.36 -35.17 -5.31
CA LYS A 116 15.71 -36.43 -4.92
C LYS A 116 14.25 -36.30 -4.47
N GLY A 117 13.76 -35.07 -4.31
CA GLY A 117 12.41 -34.78 -3.87
C GLY A 117 11.34 -35.21 -4.89
N PRO A 118 10.05 -35.18 -4.50
CA PRO A 118 8.94 -35.52 -5.38
C PRO A 118 8.88 -34.62 -6.63
N LEU A 119 8.37 -35.17 -7.73
CA LEU A 119 8.10 -34.41 -8.97
C LEU A 119 6.72 -33.76 -8.88
N ASP A 120 6.61 -32.70 -8.09
CA ASP A 120 5.41 -31.89 -7.94
C ASP A 120 5.76 -30.40 -7.97
N GLY A 121 4.77 -29.51 -7.79
CA GLY A 121 4.99 -28.06 -7.87
C GLY A 121 6.00 -27.51 -6.86
N TYR A 122 6.37 -28.25 -5.81
CA TYR A 122 7.43 -27.81 -4.90
C TYR A 122 8.83 -27.99 -5.50
N LEU A 123 9.00 -28.85 -6.50
CA LEU A 123 10.28 -28.98 -7.21
C LEU A 123 10.64 -27.69 -7.93
N SER A 124 9.69 -27.08 -8.66
CA SER A 124 9.94 -25.79 -9.32
C SER A 124 10.27 -24.72 -8.28
N LYS A 125 9.47 -24.61 -7.21
CA LYS A 125 9.72 -23.67 -6.10
C LYS A 125 11.13 -23.81 -5.52
N ALA A 126 11.56 -25.03 -5.16
CA ALA A 126 12.88 -25.28 -4.59
C ALA A 126 14.02 -24.97 -5.58
N ALA A 127 13.85 -25.35 -6.85
CA ALA A 127 14.85 -25.09 -7.89
C ALA A 127 14.99 -23.60 -8.20
N ILE A 128 13.88 -22.85 -8.23
CA ILE A 128 13.87 -21.39 -8.42
C ILE A 128 14.58 -20.70 -7.24
N GLN A 129 14.26 -21.08 -6.00
CA GLN A 129 14.94 -20.56 -4.81
C GLN A 129 16.45 -20.83 -4.85
N LEU A 130 16.85 -22.07 -5.15
CA LEU A 130 18.25 -22.47 -5.22
C LEU A 130 18.99 -21.78 -6.38
N SER A 131 18.34 -21.58 -7.53
CA SER A 131 18.88 -20.80 -8.64
C SER A 131 19.10 -19.34 -8.24
N ALA A 132 18.12 -18.71 -7.57
CA ALA A 132 18.24 -17.34 -7.08
C ALA A 132 19.37 -17.18 -6.06
N TYR A 133 19.57 -18.16 -5.17
CA TYR A 133 20.72 -18.21 -4.28
C TYR A 133 22.05 -18.17 -5.05
N TYR A 134 22.22 -19.08 -6.02
CA TYR A 134 23.46 -19.13 -6.79
C TYR A 134 23.70 -17.89 -7.65
N GLN A 135 22.64 -17.22 -8.14
CA GLN A 135 22.78 -15.93 -8.82
C GLN A 135 23.39 -14.88 -7.90
N ARG A 136 22.90 -14.78 -6.66
CA ARG A 136 23.40 -13.83 -5.67
C ARG A 136 24.87 -14.10 -5.30
N GLU A 137 25.24 -15.37 -5.19
CA GLU A 137 26.64 -15.76 -4.92
C GLU A 137 27.56 -15.61 -6.16
N GLY A 138 27.07 -15.06 -7.28
CA GLY A 138 27.82 -14.94 -8.54
C GLY A 138 28.09 -16.28 -9.24
N GLN A 139 27.47 -17.37 -8.80
CA GLN A 139 27.64 -18.72 -9.32
C GLN A 139 26.66 -19.01 -10.48
N LEU A 140 26.73 -18.20 -11.54
CA LEU A 140 25.75 -18.17 -12.63
C LEU A 140 25.55 -19.51 -13.34
N GLU A 141 26.63 -20.26 -13.59
CA GLU A 141 26.55 -21.59 -14.22
C GLU A 141 25.79 -22.59 -13.33
N ARG A 142 25.94 -22.49 -12.00
CA ARG A 142 25.19 -23.34 -11.06
C ARG A 142 23.72 -22.97 -11.03
N ALA A 143 23.40 -21.67 -11.10
CA ALA A 143 22.02 -21.21 -11.19
C ALA A 143 21.31 -21.76 -12.43
N GLU A 144 21.95 -21.69 -13.60
CA GLU A 144 21.44 -22.27 -14.85
C GLU A 144 21.28 -23.80 -14.73
N ASN A 145 22.31 -24.49 -14.23
CA ASN A 145 22.33 -25.95 -14.13
C ASN A 145 21.24 -26.52 -13.20
N VAL A 146 20.91 -25.83 -12.11
CA VAL A 146 19.82 -26.23 -11.21
C VAL A 146 18.49 -26.27 -11.96
N LEU A 147 18.19 -25.24 -12.75
CA LEU A 147 16.95 -25.17 -13.53
C LEU A 147 16.92 -26.24 -14.62
N LEU A 148 18.02 -26.38 -15.37
CA LEU A 148 18.14 -27.38 -16.44
C LEU A 148 18.00 -28.82 -15.94
N LYS A 149 18.66 -29.18 -14.83
CA LYS A 149 18.53 -30.52 -14.22
C LYS A 149 17.12 -30.77 -13.72
N SER A 150 16.47 -29.75 -13.15
CA SER A 150 15.08 -29.87 -12.70
C SER A 150 14.13 -30.11 -13.88
N ILE A 151 14.34 -29.42 -15.00
CA ILE A 151 13.61 -29.65 -16.26
C ILE A 151 13.87 -31.07 -16.78
N GLU A 152 15.12 -31.56 -16.76
CA GLU A 152 15.46 -32.92 -17.19
C GLU A 152 14.75 -33.99 -16.36
N ARG A 153 14.60 -33.78 -15.05
CA ARG A 153 13.83 -34.69 -14.17
C ARG A 153 12.35 -34.75 -14.53
N LEU A 154 11.82 -33.76 -15.23
CA LEU A 154 10.42 -33.63 -15.63
C LEU A 154 10.15 -34.13 -17.06
N SER A 155 11.08 -34.87 -17.69
CA SER A 155 11.02 -35.31 -19.10
C SER A 155 9.81 -36.17 -19.53
N ASP A 156 8.82 -36.38 -18.65
CA ASP A 156 7.57 -37.05 -18.93
C ASP A 156 6.45 -36.00 -19.08
N ASN A 157 5.64 -36.10 -20.14
CA ASN A 157 4.59 -35.13 -20.53
C ASN A 157 3.46 -34.93 -19.49
N ARG A 158 3.56 -35.52 -18.30
CA ARG A 158 2.58 -35.39 -17.21
C ARG A 158 2.77 -34.13 -16.36
N TYR A 159 3.86 -33.38 -16.54
CA TYR A 159 4.24 -32.25 -15.69
C TYR A 159 4.47 -30.94 -16.45
N THR A 160 3.78 -30.75 -17.59
CA THR A 160 4.00 -29.63 -18.50
C THR A 160 3.96 -28.26 -17.82
N GLY A 161 3.02 -28.02 -16.90
CA GLY A 161 2.93 -26.73 -16.19
C GLY A 161 4.15 -26.41 -15.29
N ILE A 162 4.74 -27.41 -14.64
CA ILE A 162 5.93 -27.24 -13.79
C ILE A 162 7.17 -27.02 -14.66
N GLU A 163 7.24 -27.74 -15.78
CA GLU A 163 8.30 -27.55 -16.77
C GLU A 163 8.26 -26.14 -17.37
N ASP A 164 7.08 -25.65 -17.74
CA ASP A 164 6.87 -24.30 -18.26
C ASP A 164 7.34 -23.22 -17.27
N GLU A 165 6.98 -23.35 -15.98
CA GLU A 165 7.42 -22.43 -14.92
C GLU A 165 8.96 -22.36 -14.83
N LEU A 166 9.63 -23.52 -14.83
CA LEU A 166 11.09 -23.60 -14.79
C LEU A 166 11.75 -23.01 -16.05
N ARG A 167 11.13 -23.20 -17.23
CA ARG A 167 11.61 -22.62 -18.49
C ARG A 167 11.48 -21.09 -18.49
N ILE A 168 10.38 -20.55 -17.96
CA ILE A 168 10.20 -19.11 -17.79
C ILE A 168 11.31 -18.52 -16.92
N GLU A 169 11.61 -19.14 -15.77
CA GLU A 169 12.69 -18.65 -14.89
C GLU A 169 14.08 -18.79 -15.53
N LEU A 170 14.30 -19.82 -16.36
CA LEU A 170 15.53 -19.97 -17.14
C LEU A 170 15.66 -18.86 -18.20
N ILE A 171 14.56 -18.50 -18.89
CA ILE A 171 14.54 -17.39 -19.85
C ILE A 171 14.84 -16.06 -19.13
N LYS A 172 14.16 -15.79 -18.01
CA LYS A 172 14.40 -14.59 -17.18
C LYS A 172 15.86 -14.50 -16.74
N LEU A 173 16.46 -15.61 -16.29
CA LEU A 173 17.88 -15.69 -15.95
C LEU A 173 18.76 -15.28 -17.14
N MET A 174 18.52 -15.84 -18.33
CA MET A 174 19.33 -15.52 -19.52
C MET A 174 19.18 -14.07 -19.98
N ILE A 175 17.97 -13.50 -19.89
CA ILE A 175 17.71 -12.08 -20.17
C ILE A 175 18.51 -11.20 -19.20
N ASN A 176 18.45 -11.50 -17.89
CA ASN A 176 19.19 -10.75 -16.87
C ASN A 176 20.71 -10.81 -17.07
N LEU A 177 21.22 -11.95 -17.55
CA LEU A 177 22.62 -12.13 -17.90
C LEU A 177 23.01 -11.53 -19.25
N LYS A 178 22.07 -10.86 -19.95
CA LYS A 178 22.22 -10.32 -21.30
C LYS A 178 22.65 -11.38 -22.33
N ASN A 179 22.40 -12.66 -22.04
CA ASN A 179 22.65 -13.79 -22.94
C ASN A 179 21.41 -14.03 -23.82
N TYR A 180 21.16 -13.07 -24.70
CA TYR A 180 19.95 -13.03 -25.51
C TYR A 180 19.84 -14.18 -26.52
N GLU A 181 20.96 -14.78 -26.93
CA GLU A 181 20.97 -15.94 -27.81
C GLU A 181 20.41 -17.18 -27.09
N LYS A 182 20.88 -17.46 -25.86
CA LYS A 182 20.32 -18.55 -25.06
C LYS A 182 18.86 -18.30 -24.68
N ALA A 183 18.51 -17.06 -24.30
CA ALA A 183 17.13 -16.69 -23.98
C ALA A 183 16.20 -17.00 -25.17
N GLU A 184 16.57 -16.57 -26.37
CA GLU A 184 15.79 -16.80 -27.59
C GLU A 184 15.70 -18.30 -27.94
N ASN A 185 16.79 -19.05 -27.78
CA ASN A 185 16.77 -20.51 -27.98
C ASN A 185 15.79 -21.20 -27.01
N TYR A 186 15.76 -20.80 -25.74
CA TYR A 186 14.82 -21.36 -24.77
C TYR A 186 13.37 -20.96 -25.06
N ILE A 187 13.14 -19.72 -25.49
CA ILE A 187 11.83 -19.26 -25.95
C ILE A 187 11.34 -20.10 -27.15
N ASP A 188 12.21 -20.38 -28.12
CA ASP A 188 11.85 -21.17 -29.30
C ASP A 188 11.55 -22.63 -28.96
N VAL A 189 12.28 -23.22 -28.02
CA VAL A 189 11.97 -24.56 -27.50
C VAL A 189 10.61 -24.58 -26.82
N MET A 190 10.33 -23.57 -25.98
CA MET A 190 9.06 -23.45 -25.27
C MET A 190 7.88 -23.28 -26.26
N ASN A 191 7.99 -22.37 -27.22
CA ASN A 191 6.95 -22.14 -28.25
C ASN A 191 6.63 -23.38 -29.10
N LYS A 192 7.60 -24.26 -29.34
CA LYS A 192 7.36 -25.52 -30.08
C LYS A 192 6.54 -26.53 -29.28
N ASN A 193 6.59 -26.44 -27.95
CA ASN A 193 5.94 -27.38 -27.04
C ASN A 193 4.60 -26.83 -26.49
N LEU A 194 4.39 -25.51 -26.55
CA LEU A 194 3.15 -24.88 -26.12
C LEU A 194 1.97 -25.27 -27.03
N SER A 195 0.87 -25.72 -26.43
CA SER A 195 -0.38 -25.94 -27.18
C SER A 195 -1.00 -24.61 -27.59
N ALA A 196 -1.72 -24.61 -28.71
CA ALA A 196 -2.44 -23.43 -29.19
C ALA A 196 -3.49 -22.92 -28.17
N SER A 197 -3.97 -23.78 -27.27
CA SER A 197 -4.92 -23.43 -26.20
C SER A 197 -4.27 -22.77 -24.98
N ASN A 198 -2.93 -22.75 -24.85
CA ASN A 198 -2.25 -22.17 -23.68
C ASN A 198 -1.87 -20.70 -23.93
N PHE A 199 -2.87 -19.87 -24.20
CA PHE A 199 -2.67 -18.48 -24.58
C PHE A 199 -2.12 -17.61 -23.42
N TYR A 200 -2.36 -17.98 -22.16
CA TYR A 200 -1.71 -17.36 -20.99
C TYR A 200 -0.19 -17.46 -21.05
N MET A 201 0.31 -18.65 -21.37
CA MET A 201 1.74 -18.91 -21.35
C MET A 201 2.43 -18.38 -22.62
N LYS A 202 1.72 -18.36 -23.74
CA LYS A 202 2.14 -17.62 -24.93
C LYS A 202 2.31 -16.12 -24.64
N ALA A 203 1.36 -15.50 -23.93
CA ALA A 203 1.45 -14.10 -23.55
C ALA A 203 2.66 -13.80 -22.66
N GLU A 204 2.96 -14.66 -21.67
CA GLU A 204 4.14 -14.51 -20.82
C GLU A 204 5.43 -14.64 -21.62
N VAL A 205 5.50 -15.59 -22.57
CA VAL A 205 6.64 -15.71 -23.49
C VAL A 205 6.79 -14.48 -24.38
N VAL A 206 5.69 -13.91 -24.87
CA VAL A 206 5.74 -12.67 -25.66
C VAL A 206 6.22 -11.49 -24.83
N LYS A 207 5.77 -11.37 -23.58
CA LYS A 207 6.25 -10.34 -22.64
C LYS A 207 7.77 -10.43 -22.46
N LEU A 208 8.31 -11.60 -22.10
CA LEU A 208 9.75 -11.81 -21.93
C LEU A 208 10.55 -11.53 -23.21
N ARG A 209 10.04 -11.98 -24.37
CA ARG A 209 10.68 -11.67 -25.66
C ARG A 209 10.67 -10.17 -25.94
N SER A 210 9.60 -9.46 -25.58
CA SER A 210 9.49 -8.01 -25.77
C SER A 210 10.43 -7.26 -24.83
N GLU A 211 10.57 -7.67 -23.58
CA GLU A 211 11.57 -7.15 -22.63
C GLU A 211 12.99 -7.32 -23.19
N MET A 212 13.32 -8.50 -23.73
CA MET A 212 14.60 -8.72 -24.41
C MET A 212 14.81 -7.77 -25.59
N ILE A 213 13.79 -7.56 -26.43
CA ILE A 213 13.86 -6.66 -27.59
C ILE A 213 14.07 -5.21 -27.13
N ILE A 214 13.39 -4.78 -26.06
CA ILE A 214 13.56 -3.46 -25.44
C ILE A 214 14.99 -3.27 -24.97
N GLN A 215 15.59 -4.25 -24.29
CA GLN A 215 16.98 -4.17 -23.84
C GLN A 215 17.99 -4.13 -25.00
N LYS A 216 17.62 -4.61 -26.19
CA LYS A 216 18.40 -4.47 -27.43
C LYS A 216 18.22 -3.10 -28.10
N GLY A 217 17.31 -2.28 -27.62
CA GLY A 217 17.02 -0.93 -28.12
C GLY A 217 15.96 -0.84 -29.22
N ASP A 218 15.23 -1.91 -29.50
CA ASP A 218 14.25 -1.98 -30.60
C ASP A 218 12.80 -1.86 -30.10
N MET A 219 12.44 -0.68 -29.60
CA MET A 219 11.11 -0.46 -28.99
C MET A 219 9.95 -0.60 -29.97
N GLU A 220 10.17 -0.28 -31.25
CA GLU A 220 9.12 -0.37 -32.29
C GLU A 220 8.71 -1.83 -32.49
N THR A 221 9.68 -2.72 -32.68
CA THR A 221 9.40 -4.15 -32.81
C THR A 221 8.75 -4.71 -31.54
N ALA A 222 9.19 -4.28 -30.36
CA ALA A 222 8.55 -4.69 -29.10
C ALA A 222 7.08 -4.24 -29.04
N TYR A 223 6.80 -2.99 -29.41
CA TYR A 223 5.44 -2.43 -29.41
C TYR A 223 4.51 -3.19 -30.37
N GLU A 224 4.97 -3.44 -31.60
CA GLU A 224 4.20 -4.20 -32.57
C GLU A 224 3.88 -5.61 -32.06
N LYS A 225 4.87 -6.27 -31.46
CA LYS A 225 4.73 -7.63 -30.94
C LYS A 225 3.74 -7.73 -29.79
N VAL A 226 3.85 -6.82 -28.81
CA VAL A 226 2.90 -6.72 -27.68
C VAL A 226 1.50 -6.40 -28.18
N ASN A 227 1.36 -5.44 -29.10
CA ASN A 227 0.06 -5.03 -29.62
C ASN A 227 -0.63 -6.12 -30.45
N ASN A 228 0.13 -6.95 -31.17
CA ASN A 228 -0.41 -8.10 -31.88
C ASN A 228 -0.86 -9.20 -30.90
N GLU A 229 -0.04 -9.52 -29.90
CA GLU A 229 -0.40 -10.52 -28.88
C GLU A 229 -1.64 -10.11 -28.08
N LEU A 230 -1.77 -8.84 -27.68
CA LEU A 230 -2.97 -8.36 -26.98
C LEU A 230 -4.26 -8.55 -27.81
N LYS A 231 -4.19 -8.42 -29.13
CA LYS A 231 -5.34 -8.66 -30.01
C LYS A 231 -5.70 -10.15 -30.06
N GLU A 232 -4.70 -11.01 -30.20
CA GLU A 232 -4.89 -12.47 -30.23
C GLU A 232 -5.39 -12.98 -28.88
N PHE A 233 -4.73 -12.60 -27.79
CA PHE A 233 -5.12 -12.95 -26.43
C PHE A 233 -6.57 -12.58 -26.13
N LYS A 234 -7.01 -11.37 -26.54
CA LYS A 234 -8.39 -10.94 -26.32
C LYS A 234 -9.40 -11.83 -27.05
N ILE A 235 -9.07 -12.31 -28.25
CA ILE A 235 -9.94 -13.22 -28.99
C ILE A 235 -10.05 -14.56 -28.25
N ASP A 236 -8.92 -15.11 -27.83
CA ASP A 236 -8.86 -16.41 -27.14
C ASP A 236 -9.53 -16.36 -25.76
N TRP A 237 -9.32 -15.27 -25.01
CA TRP A 237 -9.95 -15.06 -23.71
C TRP A 237 -11.47 -14.90 -23.80
N GLU A 238 -11.98 -14.18 -24.80
CA GLU A 238 -13.43 -14.06 -25.01
C GLU A 238 -14.06 -15.40 -25.43
N GLN A 239 -13.31 -16.26 -26.15
CA GLN A 239 -13.75 -17.63 -26.45
C GLN A 239 -13.78 -18.49 -25.19
N GLU A 240 -12.72 -18.46 -24.37
CA GLU A 240 -12.67 -19.18 -23.09
C GLU A 240 -13.80 -18.72 -22.16
N LYS A 241 -14.11 -17.42 -22.13
CA LYS A 241 -15.21 -16.86 -21.35
C LYS A 241 -16.59 -17.33 -21.82
N GLN A 242 -16.77 -17.56 -23.11
CA GLN A 242 -17.99 -18.15 -23.65
C GLN A 242 -18.10 -19.63 -23.33
N GLU A 243 -16.98 -20.35 -23.36
CA GLU A 243 -16.94 -21.80 -23.06
C GLU A 243 -17.07 -22.08 -21.56
N TYR A 244 -16.48 -21.23 -20.73
CA TYR A 244 -16.40 -21.37 -19.27
C TYR A 244 -16.74 -20.06 -18.53
N PRO A 245 -18.00 -19.59 -18.60
CA PRO A 245 -18.41 -18.32 -17.98
C PRO A 245 -18.27 -18.31 -16.44
N GLU A 246 -18.25 -19.48 -15.82
CA GLU A 246 -18.06 -19.67 -14.37
C GLU A 246 -16.59 -19.46 -13.93
N ILE A 247 -15.63 -19.61 -14.86
CA ILE A 247 -14.18 -19.58 -14.62
C ILE A 247 -13.57 -18.25 -15.09
N ALA A 248 -14.15 -17.66 -16.14
CA ALA A 248 -13.74 -16.38 -16.69
C ALA A 248 -14.26 -15.21 -15.84
N GLY A 249 -13.62 -15.03 -14.67
CA GLY A 249 -13.78 -13.88 -13.81
C GLY A 249 -13.10 -12.63 -14.38
N ASP A 250 -12.24 -12.02 -13.56
CA ASP A 250 -11.53 -10.78 -13.86
C ASP A 250 -10.53 -10.92 -15.01
N THR A 251 -10.04 -9.77 -15.50
CA THR A 251 -9.01 -9.71 -16.54
C THR A 251 -7.75 -10.45 -16.09
N PRO A 252 -7.17 -11.34 -16.92
CA PRO A 252 -5.92 -12.00 -16.59
C PRO A 252 -4.77 -11.04 -16.29
N VAL A 253 -4.00 -11.33 -15.23
CA VAL A 253 -2.83 -10.52 -14.81
C VAL A 253 -1.83 -10.32 -15.97
N VAL A 254 -1.54 -11.36 -16.75
CA VAL A 254 -0.62 -11.28 -17.89
C VAL A 254 -1.12 -10.33 -18.98
N TYR A 255 -2.44 -10.21 -19.17
CA TYR A 255 -3.02 -9.27 -20.11
C TYR A 255 -2.86 -7.84 -19.62
N GLU A 256 -3.11 -7.58 -18.33
CA GLU A 256 -2.89 -6.26 -17.73
C GLU A 256 -1.41 -5.84 -17.84
N GLN A 257 -0.48 -6.77 -17.62
CA GLN A 257 0.96 -6.53 -17.77
C GLN A 257 1.35 -6.19 -19.22
N LEU A 258 0.83 -6.93 -20.21
CA LEU A 258 1.05 -6.62 -21.63
C LEU A 258 0.44 -5.27 -22.01
N GLN A 259 -0.74 -4.93 -21.49
CA GLN A 259 -1.38 -3.65 -21.72
C GLN A 259 -0.56 -2.50 -21.12
N ALA A 260 -0.07 -2.64 -19.89
CA ALA A 260 0.84 -1.69 -19.26
C ALA A 260 2.16 -1.54 -20.06
N LEU A 261 2.72 -2.65 -20.56
CA LEU A 261 3.91 -2.60 -21.43
C LEU A 261 3.63 -1.88 -22.74
N LYS A 262 2.49 -2.14 -23.40
CA LYS A 262 2.05 -1.44 -24.59
C LYS A 262 1.92 0.06 -24.35
N ASP A 263 1.31 0.45 -23.24
CA ASP A 263 1.07 1.86 -22.93
C ASP A 263 2.39 2.60 -22.67
N ARG A 264 3.35 1.96 -21.99
CA ARG A 264 4.72 2.47 -21.82
C ARG A 264 5.42 2.68 -23.17
N LEU A 265 5.43 1.65 -24.00
CA LEU A 265 6.05 1.70 -25.33
C LEU A 265 5.38 2.77 -26.22
N GLY A 266 4.06 2.87 -26.17
CA GLY A 266 3.28 3.86 -26.90
C GLY A 266 3.63 5.29 -26.49
N LYS A 267 3.81 5.57 -25.19
CA LYS A 267 4.24 6.89 -24.69
C LYS A 267 5.62 7.29 -25.20
N VAL A 268 6.56 6.34 -25.25
CA VAL A 268 7.90 6.61 -25.79
C VAL A 268 7.83 6.92 -27.28
N MET A 269 7.01 6.19 -28.04
CA MET A 269 6.84 6.41 -29.48
C MET A 269 6.14 7.72 -29.85
N THR A 270 5.19 8.20 -29.05
CA THR A 270 4.43 9.43 -29.35
C THR A 270 5.17 10.70 -28.98
N THR A 271 6.15 10.62 -28.08
CA THR A 271 6.94 11.77 -27.69
C THR A 271 8.05 11.97 -28.73
N GLN A 272 7.99 13.05 -29.53
CA GLN A 272 8.98 13.35 -30.59
C GLN A 272 10.41 13.64 -30.09
N GLN A 273 10.64 13.53 -28.78
CA GLN A 273 11.95 13.56 -28.17
C GLN A 273 12.39 12.10 -28.03
N ASN A 274 13.61 11.77 -28.47
CA ASN A 274 14.29 10.50 -28.18
C ASN A 274 14.45 10.32 -26.66
N LYS A 275 13.36 10.14 -25.92
CA LYS A 275 13.35 9.88 -24.48
C LYS A 275 13.97 8.50 -24.31
N LEU A 276 15.16 8.51 -23.71
CA LEU A 276 15.94 7.32 -23.49
C LEU A 276 15.34 6.58 -22.30
N LEU A 277 15.50 5.25 -22.31
CA LEU A 277 15.39 4.51 -21.07
C LEU A 277 16.52 5.01 -20.16
N VAL A 278 16.18 5.27 -18.90
CA VAL A 278 17.15 5.80 -17.93
C VAL A 278 17.54 4.73 -16.93
N THR A 279 18.59 5.00 -16.19
CA THR A 279 18.97 4.22 -15.02
C THR A 279 18.51 4.94 -13.74
N VAL A 280 17.89 4.20 -12.82
CA VAL A 280 17.60 4.66 -11.46
C VAL A 280 18.53 3.94 -10.51
N LYS A 281 19.37 4.67 -9.79
CA LYS A 281 20.38 4.10 -8.90
C LYS A 281 20.41 4.77 -7.55
N GLY A 282 21.02 4.13 -6.56
CA GLY A 282 21.15 4.70 -5.23
C GLY A 282 21.74 3.74 -4.22
N LYS A 283 21.60 4.12 -2.95
CA LYS A 283 22.01 3.30 -1.81
C LYS A 283 20.90 3.21 -0.78
N VAL A 284 20.85 2.10 -0.05
CA VAL A 284 20.09 1.97 1.19
C VAL A 284 21.10 1.86 2.34
N ILE A 285 21.14 2.90 3.17
CA ILE A 285 22.06 3.00 4.31
C ILE A 285 21.31 3.32 5.59
N ARG A 286 21.90 3.00 6.74
CA ARG A 286 21.51 3.57 8.03
C ARG A 286 22.17 4.94 8.19
N SER A 287 21.57 5.81 8.99
CA SER A 287 22.12 7.15 9.28
C SER A 287 23.45 7.12 10.04
N ASP A 288 23.84 5.98 10.61
CA ASP A 288 25.19 5.74 11.14
C ASP A 288 26.24 5.39 10.07
N GLY A 289 25.83 5.30 8.80
CA GLY A 289 26.66 4.97 7.65
C GLY A 289 26.72 3.48 7.29
N THR A 290 26.07 2.60 8.06
CA THR A 290 26.07 1.16 7.79
C THR A 290 25.24 0.84 6.54
N PRO A 291 25.78 0.12 5.55
CA PRO A 291 25.02 -0.28 4.37
C PRO A 291 23.98 -1.36 4.72
N VAL A 292 22.79 -1.26 4.12
CA VAL A 292 21.75 -2.29 4.25
C VAL A 292 21.86 -3.23 3.06
N GLN A 293 22.70 -4.26 3.20
CA GLN A 293 22.85 -5.32 2.21
C GLN A 293 21.62 -6.22 2.15
N ASN A 294 21.31 -6.77 0.97
CA ASN A 294 20.23 -7.73 0.75
C ASN A 294 18.81 -7.18 0.96
N ALA A 295 18.64 -5.86 0.99
CA ALA A 295 17.31 -5.23 0.99
C ALA A 295 16.69 -5.33 -0.41
N GLY A 296 15.38 -5.55 -0.47
CA GLY A 296 14.62 -5.49 -1.71
C GLY A 296 14.40 -4.06 -2.13
N VAL A 297 14.57 -3.77 -3.41
CA VAL A 297 14.23 -2.47 -4.00
C VAL A 297 13.23 -2.73 -5.11
N PHE A 298 12.05 -2.10 -5.01
CA PHE A 298 10.96 -2.20 -5.97
C PHE A 298 10.61 -0.80 -6.45
N LEU A 299 10.85 -0.49 -7.72
CA LEU A 299 10.43 0.77 -8.32
C LEU A 299 9.08 0.56 -9.00
N ARG A 300 8.03 1.14 -8.41
CA ARG A 300 6.64 0.81 -8.72
C ARG A 300 5.99 1.94 -9.48
N GLU A 301 5.29 1.59 -10.55
CA GLU A 301 4.56 2.56 -11.36
C GLU A 301 3.37 3.11 -10.60
N GLU A 302 2.98 4.36 -10.92
CA GLU A 302 1.83 5.05 -10.33
C GLU A 302 0.55 4.21 -10.23
N GLN A 303 0.22 3.44 -11.26
CA GLN A 303 -0.96 2.57 -11.27
C GLN A 303 -0.89 1.39 -10.29
N ASP A 304 0.32 1.05 -9.83
CA ASP A 304 0.61 -0.14 -9.04
C ASP A 304 0.93 0.18 -7.57
N VAL A 305 1.15 1.45 -7.20
CA VAL A 305 1.55 1.81 -5.82
C VAL A 305 0.51 1.45 -4.76
N ASN A 306 -0.76 1.28 -5.15
CA ASN A 306 -1.89 0.99 -4.25
C ASN A 306 -2.22 -0.50 -4.09
N LYS A 307 -1.51 -1.40 -4.80
CA LYS A 307 -1.62 -2.86 -4.60
C LYS A 307 -0.39 -3.38 -3.86
N SER A 308 -0.50 -4.56 -3.25
CA SER A 308 0.64 -5.26 -2.66
C SER A 308 1.77 -5.44 -3.68
N VAL A 309 3.02 -5.46 -3.21
CA VAL A 309 4.15 -5.78 -4.10
C VAL A 309 3.92 -7.17 -4.68
N SER A 310 4.19 -7.34 -5.96
CA SER A 310 4.11 -8.64 -6.67
C SER A 310 5.49 -9.19 -7.06
N VAL A 311 5.58 -10.49 -7.31
CA VAL A 311 6.79 -11.13 -7.84
C VAL A 311 7.10 -10.68 -9.26
N ASP A 312 6.09 -10.12 -9.94
CA ASP A 312 6.17 -9.67 -11.32
C ASP A 312 6.39 -8.16 -11.45
N GLU A 313 6.79 -7.48 -10.37
CA GLU A 313 7.17 -6.07 -10.44
C GLU A 313 8.28 -5.90 -11.49
N PRO A 314 8.11 -5.00 -12.48
CA PRO A 314 8.99 -4.90 -13.64
C PRO A 314 10.39 -4.41 -13.27
N TYR A 315 10.48 -3.59 -12.23
CA TYR A 315 11.73 -3.01 -11.74
C TYR A 315 11.94 -3.42 -10.29
N GLN A 316 12.63 -4.55 -10.11
CA GLN A 316 12.96 -5.05 -8.79
C GLN A 316 14.40 -5.58 -8.75
N LEU A 317 15.10 -5.34 -7.65
CA LEU A 317 16.43 -5.92 -7.41
C LEU A 317 16.72 -6.04 -5.91
N ILE A 318 17.92 -6.49 -5.58
CA ILE A 318 18.42 -6.64 -4.21
C ILE A 318 19.69 -5.81 -4.06
N THR A 319 19.80 -5.04 -2.97
CA THR A 319 21.02 -4.26 -2.70
C THR A 319 22.26 -5.14 -2.51
N ASP A 320 23.40 -4.66 -2.97
CA ASP A 320 24.69 -5.34 -2.84
C ASP A 320 25.30 -5.21 -1.41
N GLU A 321 26.53 -5.68 -1.22
CA GLU A 321 27.27 -5.59 0.06
C GLU A 321 27.52 -4.16 0.56
N ASN A 322 27.48 -3.17 -0.35
CA ASN A 322 27.62 -1.75 -0.04
C ASN A 322 26.26 -1.04 0.06
N GLY A 323 25.15 -1.79 0.01
CA GLY A 323 23.78 -1.27 0.01
C GLY A 323 23.39 -0.61 -1.31
N GLU A 324 24.17 -0.76 -2.38
CA GLU A 324 23.94 -0.10 -3.67
C GLU A 324 22.89 -0.84 -4.50
N PHE A 325 22.13 -0.09 -5.30
CA PHE A 325 21.18 -0.61 -6.28
C PHE A 325 21.26 0.16 -7.61
N GLU A 326 21.02 -0.54 -8.72
CA GLU A 326 20.96 0.04 -10.06
C GLU A 326 19.88 -0.65 -10.91
N LEU A 327 18.77 0.04 -11.14
CA LEU A 327 17.68 -0.38 -12.03
C LEU A 327 17.90 0.25 -13.41
N GLN A 328 18.22 -0.58 -14.40
CA GLN A 328 18.44 -0.16 -15.78
C GLN A 328 17.14 -0.20 -16.59
N ASN A 329 17.15 0.50 -17.72
CA ASN A 329 16.08 0.43 -18.74
C ASN A 329 14.71 0.90 -18.22
N VAL A 330 14.68 1.89 -17.34
CA VAL A 330 13.44 2.40 -16.76
C VAL A 330 12.74 3.34 -17.76
N PHE A 331 11.48 3.03 -18.04
CA PHE A 331 10.63 3.84 -18.93
C PHE A 331 10.27 5.19 -18.30
N PRO A 332 10.09 6.26 -19.11
CA PRO A 332 9.52 7.50 -18.62
C PRO A 332 8.16 7.29 -17.95
N GLY A 333 7.95 7.93 -16.80
CA GLY A 333 6.76 7.76 -15.97
C GLY A 333 6.95 8.29 -14.55
N ASN A 334 5.91 8.12 -13.73
CA ASN A 334 5.92 8.47 -12.31
C ASN A 334 6.02 7.19 -11.49
N TYR A 335 6.92 7.17 -10.52
CA TYR A 335 7.23 5.99 -9.73
C TYR A 335 7.28 6.28 -8.24
N GLN A 336 7.04 5.26 -7.43
CA GLN A 336 7.42 5.23 -6.02
C GLN A 336 8.35 4.05 -5.75
N ILE A 337 9.30 4.24 -4.84
CA ILE A 337 10.16 3.15 -4.40
C ILE A 337 9.53 2.45 -3.20
N SER A 338 9.56 1.13 -3.16
CA SER A 338 9.24 0.33 -1.98
C SER A 338 10.44 -0.54 -1.63
N LEU A 339 10.64 -0.78 -0.34
CA LEU A 339 11.79 -1.48 0.18
C LEU A 339 11.36 -2.70 0.98
N GLY A 340 11.94 -3.85 0.63
CA GLY A 340 11.76 -5.09 1.38
C GLY A 340 12.88 -5.29 2.39
N PHE A 341 12.52 -5.46 3.66
CA PHE A 341 13.45 -5.68 4.76
C PHE A 341 13.14 -6.99 5.49
N THR A 342 14.18 -7.63 6.00
CA THR A 342 14.06 -8.57 7.12
C THR A 342 13.88 -7.81 8.42
N PHE A 343 13.36 -8.47 9.45
CA PHE A 343 13.22 -7.86 10.77
C PHE A 343 14.54 -7.33 11.33
N ASP A 344 15.65 -8.08 11.20
CA ASP A 344 16.97 -7.64 11.64
C ASP A 344 17.47 -6.36 10.94
N GLN A 345 17.05 -6.13 9.69
CA GLN A 345 17.45 -4.95 8.92
C GLN A 345 16.72 -3.69 9.40
N ILE A 346 15.44 -3.80 9.76
CA ILE A 346 14.56 -2.66 10.08
C ILE A 346 14.33 -2.44 11.57
N ASP A 347 14.66 -3.41 12.43
CA ASP A 347 14.44 -3.33 13.87
C ASP A 347 15.18 -2.15 14.53
N GLY A 348 14.42 -1.28 15.19
CA GLY A 348 14.91 -0.03 15.79
C GLY A 348 15.06 1.14 14.79
N TRP A 349 14.73 0.93 13.52
CA TRP A 349 14.88 1.91 12.44
C TRP A 349 13.54 2.23 11.76
N SER A 350 13.49 3.39 11.14
CA SER A 350 12.43 3.80 10.23
C SER A 350 13.02 4.36 8.96
N TRP A 351 12.30 4.17 7.85
CA TRP A 351 12.53 4.95 6.65
C TRP A 351 11.54 6.13 6.66
N PRO A 352 12.00 7.36 6.91
CA PRO A 352 11.14 8.53 6.86
C PRO A 352 10.81 8.86 5.40
N THR A 353 9.60 8.51 4.97
CA THR A 353 9.09 8.84 3.64
C THR A 353 7.71 9.48 3.74
N ASP A 354 7.42 10.41 2.84
CA ASP A 354 6.08 10.97 2.67
C ASP A 354 5.23 10.05 1.77
N LEU A 355 3.89 10.11 1.91
CA LEU A 355 2.94 9.38 1.07
C LEU A 355 3.08 9.74 -0.42
N ASN A 356 3.52 10.97 -0.72
CA ASN A 356 3.66 11.50 -2.07
C ASN A 356 5.13 11.67 -2.49
N ASP A 357 6.02 10.82 -2.00
CA ASP A 357 7.41 10.78 -2.48
C ASP A 357 7.47 10.08 -3.85
N TRP A 358 7.36 10.89 -4.91
CA TRP A 358 7.31 10.45 -6.31
C TRP A 358 8.65 10.71 -7.01
N ILE A 359 9.07 9.72 -7.80
CA ILE A 359 10.22 9.81 -8.70
C ILE A 359 9.68 10.02 -10.12
N ASP A 360 9.86 11.24 -10.62
CA ASP A 360 9.47 11.62 -11.98
C ASP A 360 10.58 11.34 -12.97
N ILE A 361 10.32 10.44 -13.90
CA ILE A 361 11.26 10.04 -14.94
C ILE A 361 10.79 10.62 -16.27
N ASP A 362 11.49 11.65 -16.73
CA ASP A 362 11.18 12.33 -17.99
C ASP A 362 11.83 11.66 -19.22
N GLY A 363 12.79 10.75 -19.02
CA GLY A 363 13.55 10.07 -20.06
C GLY A 363 14.82 10.78 -20.54
N ASN A 364 15.25 11.86 -19.86
CA ASN A 364 16.38 12.68 -20.31
C ASN A 364 17.69 12.42 -19.53
N GLN A 365 17.59 11.93 -18.29
CA GLN A 365 18.76 11.73 -17.42
C GLN A 365 18.55 10.56 -16.44
N ASP A 366 19.66 9.93 -16.06
CA ASP A 366 19.68 8.97 -14.97
C ASP A 366 19.30 9.63 -13.64
N ILE A 367 18.60 8.89 -12.79
CA ILE A 367 18.13 9.34 -11.48
C ILE A 367 18.98 8.72 -10.38
N THR A 368 19.38 9.53 -9.39
CA THR A 368 20.00 9.04 -8.16
C THR A 368 19.04 9.27 -6.99
N TYR A 369 18.64 8.19 -6.32
CA TYR A 369 17.71 8.22 -5.20
C TYR A 369 18.30 7.42 -4.02
N ASN A 370 18.76 8.10 -2.98
CA ASN A 370 19.35 7.45 -1.81
C ASN A 370 18.33 7.34 -0.69
N VAL A 371 18.29 6.18 -0.05
CA VAL A 371 17.48 5.90 1.13
C VAL A 371 18.37 5.90 2.37
N THR A 372 17.96 6.66 3.38
CA THR A 372 18.59 6.63 4.69
C THR A 372 17.57 6.18 5.74
N LEU A 373 17.91 5.12 6.48
CA LEU A 373 17.16 4.68 7.64
C LEU A 373 17.61 5.47 8.89
N HIS A 374 16.65 5.96 9.65
CA HIS A 374 16.89 6.71 10.88
C HIS A 374 16.42 5.92 12.11
N PRO A 375 17.14 6.03 13.25
CA PRO A 375 16.74 5.36 14.47
C PRO A 375 15.38 5.91 14.94
N LEU A 376 14.56 5.05 15.52
CA LEU A 376 13.27 5.44 16.06
C LEU A 376 13.44 6.40 17.25
N ILE A 377 12.55 7.38 17.35
CA ILE A 377 12.50 8.29 18.50
C ILE A 377 12.08 7.50 19.76
N GLU A 378 12.82 7.68 20.85
CA GLU A 378 12.44 7.12 22.14
C GLU A 378 11.41 8.01 22.85
N ILE A 379 10.31 7.41 23.26
CA ILE A 379 9.22 8.08 23.99
C ILE A 379 9.36 7.87 25.49
N LYS A 380 8.94 8.86 26.28
CA LYS A 380 9.10 8.86 27.74
C LYS A 380 7.79 8.85 28.50
N SER A 381 6.78 9.56 28.01
CA SER A 381 5.47 9.66 28.68
C SER A 381 4.40 10.14 27.68
N PRO A 382 3.15 9.66 27.79
CA PRO A 382 2.70 8.53 28.61
C PRO A 382 3.11 7.19 27.99
N VAL A 383 3.51 6.21 28.80
CA VAL A 383 4.03 4.92 28.29
C VAL A 383 3.54 3.75 29.13
N ASN A 384 3.71 2.52 28.62
CA ASN A 384 3.53 1.28 29.37
C ASN A 384 2.17 1.15 30.06
N GLN A 385 1.09 1.50 29.33
CA GLN A 385 -0.30 1.42 29.79
C GLN A 385 -0.64 2.35 30.97
N GLN A 386 0.06 3.48 31.09
CA GLN A 386 -0.22 4.48 32.12
C GLN A 386 -1.70 4.90 32.10
N LYS A 387 -2.31 4.98 33.29
CA LYS A 387 -3.69 5.46 33.48
C LYS A 387 -3.65 6.92 33.88
N ILE A 388 -4.23 7.77 33.06
CA ILE A 388 -4.27 9.22 33.28
C ILE A 388 -5.61 9.57 33.88
N THR A 389 -5.59 10.15 35.08
CA THR A 389 -6.80 10.58 35.81
C THR A 389 -6.86 12.09 36.01
N GLU A 390 -5.81 12.77 35.60
CA GLU A 390 -5.62 14.21 35.66
C GLU A 390 -6.32 14.91 34.49
N LYS A 391 -6.53 16.21 34.64
CA LYS A 391 -7.13 17.07 33.60
C LYS A 391 -6.17 17.43 32.45
N GLN A 392 -4.97 16.87 32.45
CA GLN A 392 -3.94 17.14 31.45
C GLN A 392 -3.09 15.90 31.22
N VAL A 393 -2.62 15.73 29.99
CA VAL A 393 -1.70 14.69 29.56
C VAL A 393 -0.36 15.34 29.26
N HIS A 394 0.73 14.78 29.80
CA HIS A 394 2.08 15.24 29.53
C HIS A 394 2.80 14.25 28.60
N PHE A 395 3.08 14.73 27.39
CA PHE A 395 3.88 14.04 26.39
C PHE A 395 5.35 14.44 26.51
N ALA A 396 6.26 13.48 26.42
CA ALA A 396 7.69 13.72 26.38
C ALA A 396 8.41 12.65 25.56
N TRP A 397 9.44 13.05 24.82
CA TRP A 397 10.26 12.19 23.97
C TRP A 397 11.71 12.69 23.92
N ASP A 398 12.61 11.92 23.32
CA ASP A 398 13.99 12.34 23.10
C ASP A 398 14.12 13.39 21.99
N HIS A 399 15.04 14.33 22.20
CA HIS A 399 15.37 15.32 21.17
C HIS A 399 15.97 14.63 19.94
N VAL A 400 15.69 15.19 18.77
CA VAL A 400 16.17 14.72 17.48
C VAL A 400 16.98 15.84 16.87
N ASP A 401 18.26 15.59 16.63
CA ASP A 401 19.15 16.58 16.06
C ASP A 401 18.65 17.03 14.68
N GLY A 402 18.63 18.35 14.46
CA GLY A 402 18.13 18.96 13.22
C GLY A 402 16.60 19.12 13.15
N ALA A 403 15.84 18.64 14.14
CA ALA A 403 14.39 18.84 14.17
C ALA A 403 14.05 20.31 14.43
N ALA A 404 13.31 20.93 13.51
CA ALA A 404 12.73 22.25 13.67
C ALA A 404 11.39 22.18 14.42
N TYR A 405 10.65 21.09 14.23
CA TYR A 405 9.40 20.83 14.93
C TYR A 405 9.04 19.34 14.97
N TYR A 406 8.02 19.02 15.76
CA TYR A 406 7.44 17.69 15.91
C TYR A 406 5.93 17.70 15.70
N ASN A 407 5.41 16.58 15.23
CA ASN A 407 3.98 16.30 15.18
C ASN A 407 3.66 15.08 16.06
N ILE A 408 2.62 15.19 16.88
CA ILE A 408 2.09 14.07 17.68
C ILE A 408 0.86 13.50 16.97
N HIS A 409 0.86 12.19 16.85
CA HIS A 409 -0.26 11.40 16.37
C HIS A 409 -0.83 10.57 17.54
N LEU A 410 -2.15 10.36 17.52
CA LEU A 410 -2.86 9.53 18.49
C LEU A 410 -3.52 8.36 17.78
N GLY A 411 -3.42 7.18 18.39
CA GLY A 411 -4.14 5.99 17.98
C GLY A 411 -5.23 5.59 18.96
N ALA A 412 -6.31 5.01 18.44
CA ALA A 412 -7.37 4.40 19.24
C ALA A 412 -7.67 2.99 18.75
N ASP A 413 -7.74 2.04 19.67
CA ASP A 413 -8.14 0.66 19.37
C ASP A 413 -9.65 0.62 19.05
N VAL A 414 -10.01 -0.08 17.98
CA VAL A 414 -11.37 -0.39 17.53
C VAL A 414 -11.49 -1.90 17.33
N ASP A 415 -12.69 -2.44 17.14
CA ASP A 415 -12.90 -3.88 17.04
C ASP A 415 -12.24 -4.50 15.80
N SER A 416 -12.14 -3.74 14.70
CA SER A 416 -11.50 -4.16 13.45
C SER A 416 -10.02 -3.77 13.30
N GLY A 417 -9.40 -3.20 14.34
CA GLY A 417 -8.00 -2.77 14.29
C GLY A 417 -7.72 -1.53 15.14
N SER A 418 -6.97 -0.58 14.58
CA SER A 418 -6.65 0.69 15.24
C SER A 418 -6.67 1.81 14.22
N ILE A 419 -7.01 3.02 14.65
CA ILE A 419 -7.03 4.19 13.77
C ILE A 419 -6.09 5.25 14.35
N GLU A 420 -5.21 5.81 13.53
CA GLU A 420 -4.26 6.88 13.88
C GLU A 420 -4.74 8.23 13.32
N TYR A 421 -4.52 9.31 14.08
CA TYR A 421 -4.89 10.67 13.71
C TYR A 421 -3.78 11.64 14.08
N LEU A 422 -3.55 12.65 13.23
CA LEU A 422 -2.70 13.78 13.57
C LEU A 422 -3.38 14.64 14.66
N PHE A 423 -2.74 14.82 15.80
CA PHE A 423 -3.34 15.48 16.97
C PHE A 423 -2.81 16.90 17.20
N LYS A 424 -1.49 17.06 17.23
CA LYS A 424 -0.82 18.35 17.44
C LYS A 424 0.36 18.46 16.49
N THR A 425 0.52 19.61 15.86
CA THR A 425 1.56 19.88 14.87
C THR A 425 2.48 21.00 15.31
N GLN A 426 3.62 21.14 14.64
CA GLN A 426 4.50 22.31 14.77
C GLN A 426 5.00 22.54 16.21
N ILE A 427 5.19 21.47 16.98
CA ILE A 427 5.67 21.52 18.36
C ILE A 427 7.18 21.74 18.32
N LYS A 428 7.69 22.83 18.87
CA LYS A 428 9.12 23.18 18.81
C LYS A 428 9.99 22.55 19.91
N ASP A 429 9.35 22.07 20.97
CA ASP A 429 10.02 21.44 22.12
C ASP A 429 9.84 19.91 22.06
N ASN A 430 10.64 19.15 22.80
CA ASN A 430 10.54 17.68 22.87
C ASN A 430 9.55 17.18 23.95
N GLN A 431 8.61 18.05 24.33
CA GLN A 431 7.57 17.80 25.32
C GLN A 431 6.34 18.67 25.05
N LEU A 432 5.18 18.20 25.48
CA LEU A 432 3.92 18.94 25.35
C LEU A 432 2.96 18.56 26.47
N THR A 433 2.35 19.55 27.12
CA THR A 433 1.25 19.33 28.05
C THR A 433 -0.07 19.75 27.40
N VAL A 434 -1.02 18.82 27.34
CA VAL A 434 -2.30 19.02 26.65
C VAL A 434 -3.47 18.84 27.62
N PRO A 435 -4.44 19.77 27.68
CA PRO A 435 -5.66 19.58 28.46
C PRO A 435 -6.47 18.37 27.98
N ILE A 436 -7.07 17.62 28.89
CA ILE A 436 -7.85 16.41 28.55
C ILE A 436 -9.03 16.71 27.61
N GLU A 437 -9.61 17.91 27.72
CA GLU A 437 -10.70 18.35 26.84
C GLU A 437 -10.30 18.39 25.36
N ASP A 438 -9.02 18.63 25.05
CA ASP A 438 -8.57 18.63 23.65
C ASP A 438 -8.60 17.23 23.02
N PHE A 439 -8.48 16.16 23.84
CA PHE A 439 -8.66 14.78 23.37
C PHE A 439 -10.12 14.50 23.10
N TYR A 440 -11.02 14.89 24.02
CA TYR A 440 -12.45 14.66 23.84
C TYR A 440 -13.03 15.42 22.64
N LYS A 441 -12.42 16.54 22.24
CA LYS A 441 -12.75 17.27 21.00
C LYS A 441 -12.35 16.53 19.72
N GLN A 442 -11.36 15.62 19.78
CA GLN A 442 -10.88 14.96 18.56
C GLN A 442 -11.97 14.09 17.96
N THR A 443 -12.37 14.45 16.74
CA THR A 443 -13.27 13.62 15.93
C THR A 443 -12.47 12.44 15.42
N THR A 444 -12.91 11.25 15.81
CA THR A 444 -12.42 9.98 15.28
C THR A 444 -13.24 9.59 14.05
N GLY A 445 -12.60 8.90 13.11
CA GLY A 445 -13.27 8.33 11.94
C GLY A 445 -14.34 7.32 12.35
N VAL A 446 -15.38 7.20 11.52
CA VAL A 446 -16.45 6.24 11.73
C VAL A 446 -16.00 4.88 11.22
N VAL A 447 -15.99 3.88 12.09
CA VAL A 447 -15.67 2.50 11.71
C VAL A 447 -16.92 1.64 11.82
N PHE A 448 -17.10 0.80 10.81
CA PHE A 448 -18.15 -0.20 10.76
C PHE A 448 -17.53 -1.57 11.02
N GLU A 449 -18.24 -2.42 11.74
CA GLU A 449 -17.82 -3.79 12.06
C GLU A 449 -17.76 -4.67 10.81
N ASP A 450 -18.55 -4.31 9.80
CA ASP A 450 -18.68 -5.00 8.53
C ASP A 450 -18.79 -3.94 7.42
N ILE A 451 -17.84 -3.96 6.48
CA ILE A 451 -17.83 -3.05 5.33
C ILE A 451 -19.04 -3.24 4.40
N THR A 452 -19.71 -4.40 4.48
CA THR A 452 -20.91 -4.72 3.70
C THR A 452 -22.21 -4.30 4.40
N ASP A 453 -22.15 -4.00 5.70
CA ASP A 453 -23.27 -3.60 6.52
C ASP A 453 -22.95 -2.32 7.29
N LEU A 454 -23.06 -1.19 6.59
CA LEU A 454 -22.85 0.16 7.13
C LEU A 454 -23.86 0.54 8.25
N SER A 455 -24.80 -0.34 8.62
CA SER A 455 -25.65 -0.14 9.79
C SER A 455 -24.99 -0.61 11.10
N LYS A 456 -23.93 -1.42 11.02
CA LYS A 456 -23.19 -1.94 12.18
C LYS A 456 -21.99 -1.06 12.52
N LEU A 457 -22.29 0.02 13.19
CA LEU A 457 -21.30 0.96 13.73
C LEU A 457 -20.51 0.34 14.91
N ASP A 458 -19.18 0.49 14.90
CA ASP A 458 -18.37 0.26 16.11
C ASP A 458 -18.53 1.45 17.07
N PRO A 459 -19.14 1.26 18.26
CA PRO A 459 -19.37 2.33 19.22
C PRO A 459 -18.08 2.93 19.81
N LYS A 460 -16.96 2.20 19.80
CA LYS A 460 -15.64 2.73 20.22
C LYS A 460 -15.17 3.83 19.29
N SER A 461 -15.42 3.69 17.98
CA SER A 461 -15.06 4.70 16.98
C SER A 461 -15.84 6.00 17.16
N ILE A 462 -17.07 5.97 17.68
CA ILE A 462 -17.88 7.17 17.92
C ILE A 462 -17.59 7.82 19.27
N LEU A 463 -17.43 7.01 20.32
CA LEU A 463 -17.06 7.53 21.65
C LEU A 463 -15.62 8.06 21.67
N GLY A 464 -14.74 7.53 20.82
CA GLY A 464 -13.38 8.02 20.60
C GLY A 464 -12.57 8.10 21.90
N PHE A 465 -11.90 9.22 22.12
CA PHE A 465 -11.09 9.47 23.31
C PHE A 465 -11.89 9.69 24.61
N ALA A 466 -13.23 9.72 24.56
CA ALA A 466 -14.07 9.78 25.76
C ALA A 466 -14.35 8.39 26.37
N ASN A 467 -13.91 7.30 25.72
CA ASN A 467 -14.10 5.94 26.21
C ASN A 467 -13.06 5.57 27.28
N THR A 468 -13.45 5.63 28.55
CA THR A 468 -12.53 5.39 29.68
C THR A 468 -11.99 3.96 29.80
N LYS A 469 -12.53 3.04 29.00
CA LYS A 469 -12.11 1.64 28.95
C LYS A 469 -11.23 1.35 27.73
N ASN A 470 -11.11 2.28 26.78
CA ASN A 470 -10.32 2.05 25.59
C ASN A 470 -8.84 2.26 25.86
N ARG A 471 -8.01 1.48 25.16
CA ARG A 471 -6.57 1.69 25.11
C ARG A 471 -6.27 2.65 23.97
N TYR A 472 -5.40 3.62 24.24
CA TYR A 472 -4.93 4.59 23.26
C TYR A 472 -3.43 4.40 23.04
N SER A 473 -2.98 4.71 21.83
CA SER A 473 -1.56 4.78 21.49
C SER A 473 -1.19 6.20 21.06
N TRP A 474 0.10 6.51 20.99
CA TRP A 474 0.58 7.76 20.38
C TRP A 474 1.97 7.57 19.80
N ASN A 475 2.33 8.45 18.88
CA ASN A 475 3.66 8.51 18.31
C ASN A 475 4.01 9.94 17.97
N VAL A 476 5.30 10.19 17.82
CA VAL A 476 5.84 11.49 17.44
C VAL A 476 6.66 11.35 16.16
N ARG A 477 6.54 12.33 15.28
CA ARG A 477 7.33 12.46 14.04
C ARG A 477 8.10 13.77 14.09
N ALA A 478 9.38 13.74 13.75
CA ALA A 478 10.28 14.89 13.75
C ALA A 478 10.48 15.40 12.32
N PHE A 479 10.53 16.72 12.14
CA PHE A 479 10.66 17.36 10.85
C PHE A 479 11.73 18.44 10.86
N ASN A 480 12.42 18.65 9.73
CA ASN A 480 13.37 19.74 9.54
C ASN A 480 12.65 21.07 9.22
N ALA A 481 13.40 22.13 8.93
CA ALA A 481 12.84 23.46 8.69
C ALA A 481 12.11 23.56 7.34
N GLU A 482 12.47 22.69 6.41
CA GLU A 482 11.90 22.54 5.08
C GLU A 482 10.59 21.73 5.09
N GLY A 483 10.28 21.07 6.21
CA GLY A 483 9.08 20.26 6.40
C GLY A 483 9.24 18.80 6.02
N GLU A 484 10.47 18.35 5.76
CA GLU A 484 10.80 16.95 5.47
C GLU A 484 10.91 16.16 6.78
N MET A 485 10.39 14.93 6.78
CA MET A 485 10.45 14.06 7.95
C MET A 485 11.88 13.55 8.18
N ILE A 486 12.37 13.67 9.41
CA ILE A 486 13.69 13.17 9.81
C ILE A 486 13.59 11.74 10.35
N THR A 487 12.64 11.49 11.25
CA THR A 487 12.40 10.18 11.86
C THR A 487 11.07 10.20 12.64
N GLN A 488 10.68 9.06 13.19
CA GLN A 488 9.44 8.87 13.96
C GLN A 488 9.63 7.87 15.10
N SER A 489 8.71 7.86 16.07
CA SER A 489 8.77 6.92 17.20
C SER A 489 8.08 5.57 16.92
N ASN A 490 7.14 5.53 15.97
CA ASN A 490 6.47 4.30 15.54
C ASN A 490 7.30 3.58 14.47
N GLY A 491 7.42 2.28 14.60
CA GLY A 491 8.18 1.43 13.69
C GLY A 491 8.34 0.04 14.29
N TYR A 492 9.31 -0.70 13.76
CA TYR A 492 9.57 -2.08 14.15
C TYR A 492 10.52 -2.08 15.36
N ARG A 493 10.04 -2.60 16.49
CA ARG A 493 10.82 -2.83 17.71
C ARG A 493 10.56 -4.26 18.17
N LEU A 494 11.46 -5.18 17.83
CA LEU A 494 11.19 -6.61 17.72
C LEU A 494 11.99 -7.47 18.69
N ASN A 495 13.00 -6.91 19.36
CA ASN A 495 13.77 -7.61 20.39
C ASN A 495 13.80 -6.81 21.71
N GLU A 496 14.32 -7.45 22.77
CA GLU A 496 14.34 -6.88 24.12
C GLU A 496 15.14 -5.57 24.20
N ASP A 497 16.15 -5.42 23.35
CA ASP A 497 17.01 -4.24 23.32
C ASP A 497 16.33 -3.05 22.61
N THR A 498 15.43 -3.29 21.64
CA THR A 498 14.76 -2.23 20.88
C THR A 498 13.33 -1.94 21.33
N ILE A 499 12.65 -2.84 22.07
CA ILE A 499 11.24 -2.67 22.46
C ILE A 499 10.97 -1.34 23.17
N GLY A 500 11.91 -0.90 24.01
CA GLY A 500 11.84 0.37 24.73
C GLY A 500 10.52 0.57 25.48
N ASN A 501 10.08 1.83 25.57
CA ASN A 501 8.78 2.15 26.13
C ASN A 501 7.64 1.93 25.12
N LEU A 502 6.58 1.25 25.55
CA LEU A 502 5.39 1.05 24.72
C LEU A 502 4.49 2.29 24.74
N PRO A 503 4.00 2.78 23.58
CA PRO A 503 3.24 4.03 23.46
C PRO A 503 1.80 3.99 23.98
N PHE A 504 1.46 3.04 24.85
CA PHE A 504 0.07 2.80 25.25
C PHE A 504 -0.31 3.51 26.54
N PHE A 505 -1.53 4.02 26.62
CA PHE A 505 -2.10 4.65 27.82
C PHE A 505 -3.64 4.56 27.84
N TYR A 506 -4.23 4.95 28.97
CA TYR A 506 -5.67 5.00 29.20
C TYR A 506 -6.08 6.39 29.71
N LEU A 507 -7.18 6.93 29.18
CA LEU A 507 -7.78 8.18 29.68
C LEU A 507 -8.93 7.85 30.64
N GLN A 508 -8.76 8.16 31.92
CA GLN A 508 -9.69 7.80 33.01
C GLN A 508 -10.06 8.98 33.91
N GLU A 509 -9.90 10.21 33.40
CA GLU A 509 -10.29 11.45 34.11
C GLU A 509 -11.80 11.52 34.35
N ARG A 510 -12.61 11.07 33.39
CA ARG A 510 -14.08 11.08 33.47
C ARG A 510 -14.67 9.71 33.85
N LYS A 511 -16.00 9.67 33.98
CA LYS A 511 -16.79 8.42 34.06
C LYS A 511 -17.71 8.28 32.85
N LEU A 512 -18.00 7.05 32.46
CA LEU A 512 -19.01 6.76 31.44
C LEU A 512 -20.40 7.17 31.93
N THR A 513 -21.08 8.02 31.16
CA THR A 513 -22.46 8.43 31.37
C THR A 513 -23.43 7.28 31.07
N LYS A 514 -24.72 7.47 31.34
CA LYS A 514 -25.76 6.50 30.93
C LYS A 514 -25.86 6.41 29.41
N ALA A 515 -25.76 7.54 28.71
CA ALA A 515 -25.79 7.59 27.26
C ALA A 515 -24.57 6.90 26.64
N ASP A 516 -23.37 7.07 27.22
CA ASP A 516 -22.15 6.37 26.79
C ASP A 516 -22.32 4.85 26.86
N ARG A 517 -22.97 4.35 27.92
CA ARG A 517 -23.25 2.91 28.06
C ARG A 517 -24.27 2.42 27.05
N HIS A 518 -25.32 3.20 26.76
CA HIS A 518 -26.26 2.86 25.70
C HIS A 518 -25.55 2.76 24.34
N LEU A 519 -24.63 3.68 24.04
CA LEU A 519 -23.84 3.63 22.82
C LEU A 519 -22.97 2.37 22.77
N LEU A 520 -22.21 2.07 23.83
CA LEU A 520 -21.38 0.86 23.93
C LEU A 520 -22.19 -0.45 23.86
N ASP A 521 -23.46 -0.42 24.30
CA ASP A 521 -24.42 -1.53 24.17
C ASP A 521 -25.06 -1.60 22.77
N LYS A 522 -24.59 -0.80 21.79
CA LYS A 522 -25.12 -0.69 20.41
C LYS A 522 -26.57 -0.20 20.34
N LYS A 523 -27.03 0.55 21.34
CA LYS A 523 -28.37 1.15 21.41
C LYS A 523 -28.32 2.61 20.96
N ASN A 524 -28.02 2.82 19.68
CA ASN A 524 -27.66 4.13 19.14
C ASN A 524 -28.80 5.16 19.26
N LYS A 525 -30.06 4.74 19.07
CA LYS A 525 -31.24 5.63 19.18
C LYS A 525 -31.47 6.07 20.63
N GLU A 526 -31.36 5.14 21.57
CA GLU A 526 -31.48 5.40 23.01
C GLU A 526 -30.32 6.25 23.53
N ALA A 527 -29.11 6.01 23.02
CA ALA A 527 -27.94 6.84 23.32
C ALA A 527 -28.16 8.28 22.83
N PHE A 528 -28.58 8.45 21.57
CA PHE A 528 -28.86 9.77 20.99
C PHE A 528 -29.91 10.54 21.78
N ALA A 529 -31.05 9.92 22.09
CA ALA A 529 -32.11 10.54 22.90
C ALA A 529 -31.61 10.93 24.30
N ALA A 530 -30.78 10.09 24.93
CA ALA A 530 -30.21 10.37 26.25
C ALA A 530 -29.19 11.53 26.22
N TYR A 531 -28.40 11.67 25.15
CA TYR A 531 -27.53 12.84 24.97
C TYR A 531 -28.35 14.11 24.75
N GLN A 532 -29.39 14.07 23.91
CA GLN A 532 -30.28 15.21 23.71
C GLN A 532 -30.96 15.64 25.01
N GLU A 533 -31.47 14.70 25.80
CA GLU A 533 -32.05 14.99 27.11
C GLU A 533 -31.04 15.66 28.05
N SER A 534 -29.79 15.18 28.05
CA SER A 534 -28.72 15.74 28.88
C SER A 534 -28.34 17.16 28.46
N TYR A 535 -28.16 17.39 27.15
CA TYR A 535 -27.87 18.72 26.60
C TYR A 535 -29.03 19.71 26.78
N ASN A 536 -30.28 19.26 26.68
CA ASN A 536 -31.44 20.12 26.91
C ASN A 536 -31.56 20.54 28.39
N LYS A 537 -31.11 19.69 29.32
CA LYS A 537 -31.06 20.02 30.75
C LYS A 537 -29.90 20.94 31.10
N ASP A 538 -28.74 20.74 30.47
CA ASP A 538 -27.56 21.57 30.62
C ASP A 538 -26.98 21.92 29.25
N PRO A 539 -27.29 23.11 28.71
CA PRO A 539 -26.73 23.57 27.44
C PRO A 539 -25.20 23.74 27.44
N ASN A 540 -24.52 23.60 28.58
CA ASN A 540 -23.06 23.59 28.67
C ASN A 540 -22.47 22.17 28.71
N ASP A 541 -23.28 21.11 28.62
CA ASP A 541 -22.79 19.74 28.48
C ASP A 541 -22.19 19.51 27.08
N LEU A 542 -20.92 19.88 26.97
CA LEU A 542 -20.14 19.75 25.73
C LEU A 542 -19.99 18.29 25.30
N HIS A 543 -19.95 17.34 26.25
CA HIS A 543 -19.84 15.93 25.90
C HIS A 543 -21.10 15.47 25.15
N SER A 544 -22.27 15.74 25.71
CA SER A 544 -23.53 15.38 25.05
C SER A 544 -23.66 16.06 23.69
N LEU A 545 -23.28 17.33 23.57
CA LEU A 545 -23.29 18.05 22.28
C LEU A 545 -22.34 17.43 21.24
N ARG A 546 -21.11 17.04 21.64
CA ARG A 546 -20.17 16.32 20.76
C ARG A 546 -20.75 14.98 20.29
N MET A 547 -21.33 14.21 21.22
CA MET A 547 -21.87 12.89 20.91
C MET A 547 -23.12 12.96 20.02
N ILE A 548 -23.96 13.99 20.17
CA ILE A 548 -25.08 14.29 19.25
C ILE A 548 -24.55 14.47 17.83
N ASN A 549 -23.57 15.36 17.63
CA ASN A 549 -22.99 15.63 16.32
C ASN A 549 -22.34 14.38 15.69
N ARG A 550 -21.54 13.63 16.45
CA ARG A 550 -20.90 12.40 15.94
C ARG A 550 -21.90 11.33 15.52
N LEU A 551 -22.98 11.14 16.30
CA LEU A 551 -24.00 10.15 15.98
C LEU A 551 -24.84 10.53 14.74
N MET A 552 -25.14 11.82 14.54
CA MET A 552 -25.84 12.29 13.34
C MET A 552 -24.99 12.06 12.07
N ARG A 553 -23.69 12.30 12.15
CA ARG A 553 -22.75 12.05 11.04
C ARG A 553 -22.60 10.56 10.72
N ALA A 554 -22.59 9.72 11.74
CA ALA A 554 -22.30 8.31 11.58
C ALA A 554 -23.46 7.48 11.05
N GLN A 555 -24.70 7.92 11.29
CA GLN A 555 -25.89 7.21 10.83
C GLN A 555 -27.13 8.12 10.75
N PRO A 556 -28.08 7.85 9.83
CA PRO A 556 -29.30 8.62 9.72
C PRO A 556 -30.18 8.43 10.96
N LEU A 557 -30.39 9.53 11.70
CA LEU A 557 -31.18 9.57 12.94
C LEU A 557 -32.54 10.28 12.78
N ASN A 558 -32.97 10.55 11.55
CA ASN A 558 -34.19 11.29 11.23
C ASN A 558 -34.25 12.68 11.90
N VAL A 559 -33.10 13.36 11.96
CA VAL A 559 -33.00 14.76 12.37
C VAL A 559 -33.07 15.62 11.11
N ASP A 560 -33.80 16.74 11.16
CA ASP A 560 -33.82 17.66 10.04
C ASP A 560 -32.48 18.42 9.92
N GLU A 561 -32.12 18.79 8.69
CA GLU A 561 -30.82 19.41 8.39
C GLU A 561 -30.60 20.73 9.14
N ALA A 562 -31.66 21.50 9.40
CA ALA A 562 -31.56 22.77 10.12
C ALA A 562 -31.20 22.54 11.60
N GLN A 563 -31.79 21.50 12.20
CA GLN A 563 -31.48 21.08 13.55
C GLN A 563 -30.05 20.52 13.65
N GLU A 564 -29.62 19.69 12.70
CA GLU A 564 -28.23 19.19 12.62
C GLU A 564 -27.22 20.35 12.56
N LEU A 565 -27.43 21.29 11.63
CA LEU A 565 -26.59 22.49 11.51
C LEU A 565 -26.58 23.31 12.80
N SER A 566 -27.71 23.42 13.49
CA SER A 566 -27.78 24.18 14.76
C SER A 566 -26.90 23.57 15.87
N TYR A 567 -26.83 22.24 15.96
CA TYR A 567 -25.95 21.56 16.92
C TYR A 567 -24.48 21.71 16.53
N LEU A 568 -24.15 21.66 15.24
CA LEU A 568 -22.79 21.82 14.76
C LEU A 568 -22.27 23.25 15.00
N ILE A 569 -23.08 24.26 14.68
CA ILE A 569 -22.76 25.66 14.99
C ILE A 569 -22.57 25.84 16.50
N ALA A 570 -23.50 25.33 17.32
CA ALA A 570 -23.38 25.44 18.77
C ALA A 570 -22.10 24.78 19.32
N LEU A 571 -21.68 23.65 18.74
CA LEU A 571 -20.45 22.96 19.11
C LEU A 571 -19.22 23.79 18.71
N ALA A 572 -19.17 24.26 17.47
CA ALA A 572 -18.09 25.08 16.95
C ALA A 572 -17.94 26.43 17.67
N GLU A 573 -19.03 27.02 18.18
CA GLU A 573 -18.99 28.25 18.97
C GLU A 573 -18.54 28.01 20.42
N LYS A 574 -19.00 26.94 21.07
CA LYS A 574 -18.71 26.68 22.50
C LYS A 574 -17.39 25.95 22.75
N SER A 575 -17.00 25.07 21.83
CA SER A 575 -15.82 24.21 21.96
C SER A 575 -15.20 23.94 20.58
N PRO A 576 -14.69 24.99 19.90
CA PRO A 576 -14.14 24.84 18.56
C PRO A 576 -13.04 23.78 18.51
N SER A 577 -13.17 22.86 17.57
CA SER A 577 -12.10 21.99 17.09
C SER A 577 -11.86 22.30 15.61
N SER A 578 -10.66 22.01 15.09
CA SER A 578 -10.37 22.20 13.68
C SER A 578 -11.32 21.39 12.80
N GLY A 579 -11.62 20.15 13.18
CA GLY A 579 -12.56 19.28 12.47
C GLY A 579 -13.99 19.83 12.43
N ASP A 580 -14.58 20.16 13.58
CA ASP A 580 -15.97 20.65 13.65
C ASP A 580 -16.14 21.98 12.90
N VAL A 581 -15.14 22.87 12.95
CA VAL A 581 -15.15 24.13 12.21
C VAL A 581 -14.97 23.89 10.71
N PHE A 582 -14.12 22.93 10.32
CA PHE A 582 -13.95 22.58 8.91
C PHE A 582 -15.22 21.93 8.32
N ASP A 583 -15.99 21.17 9.11
CA ASP A 583 -17.29 20.67 8.67
C ASP A 583 -18.26 21.82 8.30
N LEU A 584 -18.22 22.94 9.04
CA LEU A 584 -18.99 24.13 8.69
C LEU A 584 -18.44 24.81 7.44
N VAL A 585 -17.12 24.85 7.26
CA VAL A 585 -16.47 25.33 6.02
C VAL A 585 -17.00 24.52 4.83
N ASP A 586 -16.94 23.19 4.89
CA ASP A 586 -17.41 22.30 3.83
C ASP A 586 -18.92 22.46 3.56
N TYR A 587 -19.73 22.51 4.63
CA TYR A 587 -21.18 22.73 4.53
C TYR A 587 -21.51 24.01 3.73
N TYR A 588 -20.91 25.15 4.12
CA TYR A 588 -21.17 26.42 3.45
C TYR A 588 -20.47 26.55 2.10
N TYR A 589 -19.36 25.84 1.87
CA TYR A 589 -18.70 25.74 0.56
C TYR A 589 -19.62 25.08 -0.46
N LYS A 590 -20.16 23.89 -0.14
CA LYS A 590 -21.08 23.12 -1.00
C LYS A 590 -22.34 23.91 -1.36
N ARG A 591 -22.82 24.75 -0.44
CA ARG A 591 -24.00 25.63 -0.62
C ARG A 591 -23.67 27.00 -1.21
N GLN A 592 -22.39 27.32 -1.39
CA GLN A 592 -21.91 28.61 -1.91
C GLN A 592 -22.35 29.81 -1.07
N GLU A 593 -22.50 29.62 0.22
CA GLU A 593 -22.83 30.68 1.18
C GLU A 593 -21.54 31.39 1.60
N TRP A 594 -20.96 32.15 0.66
CA TRP A 594 -19.58 32.66 0.77
C TRP A 594 -19.30 33.50 2.02
N SER A 595 -20.30 34.24 2.53
CA SER A 595 -20.12 34.99 3.78
C SER A 595 -19.91 34.07 4.98
N SER A 596 -20.67 32.98 5.07
CA SER A 596 -20.56 31.99 6.13
C SER A 596 -19.29 31.16 5.97
N PHE A 597 -18.99 30.72 4.73
CA PHE A 597 -17.74 30.05 4.39
C PHE A 597 -16.53 30.87 4.86
N ASN A 598 -16.43 32.14 4.46
CA ASN A 598 -15.28 32.99 4.80
C ASN A 598 -15.15 33.19 6.33
N LYS A 599 -16.26 33.36 7.05
CA LYS A 599 -16.26 33.47 8.52
C LYS A 599 -15.67 32.21 9.16
N TRP A 600 -16.18 31.04 8.78
CA TRP A 600 -15.74 29.77 9.38
C TRP A 600 -14.33 29.37 8.92
N PHE A 601 -13.94 29.69 7.69
CA PHE A 601 -12.59 29.46 7.20
C PHE A 601 -11.55 30.33 7.94
N GLU A 602 -11.89 31.59 8.25
CA GLU A 602 -11.03 32.43 9.08
C GLU A 602 -10.86 31.84 10.49
N GLN A 603 -11.94 31.33 11.08
CA GLN A 603 -11.88 30.65 12.38
C GLN A 603 -11.05 29.36 12.32
N TYR A 604 -11.22 28.55 11.28
CA TYR A 604 -10.42 27.35 11.01
C TYR A 604 -8.93 27.71 10.92
N SER A 605 -8.59 28.71 10.11
CA SER A 605 -7.22 29.20 9.94
C SER A 605 -6.58 29.60 11.28
N LYS A 606 -7.34 30.25 12.17
CA LYS A 606 -6.86 30.59 13.53
C LYS A 606 -6.60 29.35 14.38
N LEU A 607 -7.44 28.32 14.29
CA LEU A 607 -7.28 27.07 15.06
C LEU A 607 -6.06 26.26 14.63
N VAL A 608 -5.67 26.35 13.36
CA VAL A 608 -4.44 25.75 12.82
C VAL A 608 -3.26 26.73 12.84
N ASN A 609 -3.36 27.83 13.58
CA ASN A 609 -2.32 28.87 13.72
C ASN A 609 -1.82 29.45 12.38
N GLY A 610 -2.68 29.51 11.37
CA GLY A 610 -2.34 29.98 10.02
C GLY A 610 -1.59 28.97 9.16
N HIS A 611 -1.21 27.81 9.70
CA HIS A 611 -0.56 26.73 8.96
C HIS A 611 -1.60 25.86 8.25
N LEU A 612 -2.18 26.42 7.18
CA LEU A 612 -3.09 25.70 6.30
C LEU A 612 -2.31 24.61 5.55
N SER A 613 -2.85 23.40 5.50
CA SER A 613 -2.32 22.36 4.61
C SER A 613 -2.48 22.79 3.16
N ASP A 614 -1.75 22.16 2.24
CA ASP A 614 -1.92 22.44 0.80
C ASP A 614 -3.32 22.06 0.33
N TYR A 615 -3.95 21.05 0.95
CA TYR A 615 -5.36 20.73 0.74
C TYR A 615 -6.29 21.88 1.16
N ASP A 616 -6.12 22.44 2.36
CA ASP A 616 -6.93 23.57 2.84
C ASP A 616 -6.77 24.81 1.95
N GLN A 617 -5.54 25.06 1.48
CA GLN A 617 -5.24 26.13 0.52
C GLN A 617 -5.91 25.87 -0.83
N GLY A 618 -5.96 24.61 -1.29
CA GLY A 618 -6.68 24.19 -2.50
C GLY A 618 -8.18 24.43 -2.39
N ILE A 619 -8.81 24.08 -1.25
CA ILE A 619 -10.22 24.38 -0.98
C ILE A 619 -10.48 25.89 -1.00
N LEU A 620 -9.61 26.69 -0.38
CA LEU A 620 -9.71 28.15 -0.45
C LEU A 620 -9.58 28.67 -1.89
N ALA A 621 -8.64 28.14 -2.68
CA ALA A 621 -8.47 28.53 -4.08
C ALA A 621 -9.70 28.20 -4.92
N SER A 622 -10.30 27.02 -4.71
CA SER A 622 -11.56 26.61 -5.33
C SER A 622 -12.72 27.53 -4.93
N ALA A 623 -12.81 27.93 -3.66
CA ALA A 623 -13.80 28.90 -3.21
C ALA A 623 -13.60 30.29 -3.84
N LEU A 624 -12.36 30.77 -3.96
CA LEU A 624 -12.03 32.03 -4.64
C LEU A 624 -12.41 31.98 -6.13
N MET A 625 -12.15 30.84 -6.79
CA MET A 625 -12.54 30.59 -8.17
C MET A 625 -14.06 30.72 -8.35
N ARG A 626 -14.83 30.04 -7.50
CA ARG A 626 -16.31 30.08 -7.53
C ARG A 626 -16.89 31.45 -7.14
N GLN A 627 -16.15 32.25 -6.36
CA GLN A 627 -16.47 33.66 -6.08
C GLN A 627 -16.12 34.61 -7.26
N GLY A 628 -15.55 34.11 -8.34
CA GLY A 628 -15.11 34.92 -9.49
C GLY A 628 -13.79 35.65 -9.27
N LYS A 629 -13.08 35.39 -8.17
CA LYS A 629 -11.77 35.98 -7.83
C LYS A 629 -10.64 35.20 -8.50
N LEU A 630 -10.72 35.08 -9.83
CA LEU A 630 -9.92 34.14 -10.62
C LEU A 630 -8.41 34.38 -10.55
N THR A 631 -7.96 35.63 -10.40
CA THR A 631 -6.52 35.93 -10.29
C THR A 631 -5.94 35.46 -8.96
N GLU A 632 -6.69 35.64 -7.88
CA GLU A 632 -6.30 35.18 -6.53
C GLU A 632 -6.31 33.66 -6.48
N ALA A 633 -7.37 33.03 -7.02
CA ALA A 633 -7.48 31.59 -7.15
C ALA A 633 -6.31 30.99 -7.94
N ARG A 634 -5.98 31.55 -9.12
CA ARG A 634 -4.85 31.11 -9.94
C ARG A 634 -3.53 31.11 -9.16
N ASN A 635 -3.24 32.20 -8.46
CA ASN A 635 -1.98 32.34 -7.74
C ASN A 635 -1.90 31.33 -6.58
N LEU A 636 -3.02 31.11 -5.88
CA LEU A 636 -3.07 30.14 -4.79
C LEU A 636 -2.98 28.71 -5.30
N PHE A 637 -3.68 28.36 -6.38
CA PHE A 637 -3.54 27.03 -7.01
C PHE A 637 -2.11 26.75 -7.46
N LYS A 638 -1.40 27.72 -8.05
CA LYS A 638 0.02 27.53 -8.43
C LYS A 638 0.88 27.22 -7.22
N LYS A 639 0.71 27.97 -6.12
CA LYS A 639 1.41 27.72 -4.86
C LYS A 639 1.07 26.34 -4.29
N VAL A 640 -0.19 25.94 -4.33
CA VAL A 640 -0.63 24.59 -3.89
C VAL A 640 0.06 23.51 -4.70
N LEU A 641 0.07 23.61 -6.03
CA LEU A 641 0.68 22.59 -6.90
C LEU A 641 2.21 22.56 -6.81
N GLU A 642 2.86 23.65 -6.39
CA GLU A 642 4.30 23.65 -6.11
C GLU A 642 4.67 22.86 -4.85
N ASN A 643 3.72 22.66 -3.93
CA ASN A 643 3.93 21.98 -2.65
C ASN A 643 3.24 20.61 -2.56
N ASP A 644 2.05 20.47 -3.16
CA ASP A 644 1.24 19.26 -3.15
C ASP A 644 1.64 18.33 -4.28
N ASN A 645 2.49 17.36 -3.96
CA ASN A 645 2.96 16.34 -4.89
C ASN A 645 1.86 15.41 -5.44
N SER A 646 0.62 15.46 -4.92
CA SER A 646 -0.52 14.75 -5.53
C SER A 646 -1.12 15.52 -6.73
N HIS A 647 -0.85 16.81 -6.82
CA HIS A 647 -1.37 17.74 -7.83
C HIS A 647 -2.89 17.66 -8.04
N ARG A 648 -3.67 17.25 -7.03
CA ARG A 648 -5.11 16.96 -7.17
C ARG A 648 -5.94 18.14 -7.70
N PHE A 649 -5.48 19.37 -7.49
CA PHE A 649 -6.15 20.59 -7.93
C PHE A 649 -5.74 21.09 -9.33
N ILE A 650 -4.93 20.34 -10.09
CA ILE A 650 -4.47 20.78 -11.42
C ILE A 650 -5.64 21.07 -12.36
N GLY A 651 -6.69 20.23 -12.36
CA GLY A 651 -7.87 20.45 -13.20
C GLY A 651 -8.53 21.81 -12.96
N SER A 652 -8.63 22.25 -11.70
CA SER A 652 -9.16 23.56 -11.33
C SER A 652 -8.26 24.70 -11.83
N LEU A 653 -6.93 24.55 -11.73
CA LEU A 653 -6.00 25.54 -12.28
C LEU A 653 -6.14 25.64 -13.81
N LEU A 654 -6.19 24.51 -14.53
CA LEU A 654 -6.33 24.50 -15.99
C LEU A 654 -7.62 25.18 -16.42
N ALA A 655 -8.73 24.92 -15.72
CA ALA A 655 -10.00 25.61 -15.95
C ALA A 655 -9.89 27.14 -15.77
N VAL A 656 -9.20 27.59 -14.71
CA VAL A 656 -8.95 29.02 -14.47
C VAL A 656 -8.07 29.63 -15.58
N GLU A 657 -6.99 28.96 -15.98
CA GLU A 657 -6.07 29.48 -17.01
C GLU A 657 -6.75 29.59 -18.39
N ILE A 658 -7.57 28.60 -18.77
CA ILE A 658 -8.41 28.66 -19.98
C ILE A 658 -9.40 29.82 -19.90
N HIS A 659 -10.07 29.99 -18.75
CA HIS A 659 -11.03 31.08 -18.57
C HIS A 659 -10.36 32.47 -18.66
N LEU A 660 -9.15 32.61 -18.12
CA LEU A 660 -8.31 33.81 -18.20
C LEU A 660 -7.66 34.04 -19.57
N ARG A 661 -7.98 33.22 -20.57
CA ARG A 661 -7.54 33.34 -21.99
C ARG A 661 -6.05 33.06 -22.21
N ASN A 662 -5.45 32.22 -21.39
CA ASN A 662 -4.13 31.68 -21.73
C ASN A 662 -4.20 30.74 -22.94
N SER A 663 -3.06 30.62 -23.63
CA SER A 663 -2.93 29.75 -24.80
C SER A 663 -3.08 28.29 -24.38
N PHE A 664 -3.58 27.43 -25.28
CA PHE A 664 -3.69 26.00 -24.96
C PHE A 664 -2.31 25.38 -24.76
N GLU A 665 -1.29 25.89 -25.45
CA GLU A 665 0.11 25.47 -25.33
C GLU A 665 0.60 25.65 -23.88
N THR A 666 0.36 26.82 -23.28
CA THR A 666 0.67 27.08 -21.86
C THR A 666 -0.11 26.17 -20.91
N VAL A 667 -1.35 25.83 -21.26
CA VAL A 667 -2.22 24.97 -20.44
C VAL A 667 -1.74 23.51 -20.51
N VAL A 668 -1.28 23.03 -21.67
CA VAL A 668 -0.64 21.71 -21.82
C VAL A 668 0.65 21.65 -21.01
N GLU A 669 1.52 22.67 -21.10
CA GLU A 669 2.76 22.73 -20.32
C GLU A 669 2.51 22.63 -18.80
N LEU A 670 1.44 23.26 -18.31
CA LEU A 670 1.04 23.13 -16.90
C LEU A 670 0.55 21.72 -16.56
N ALA A 671 -0.24 21.11 -17.44
CA ALA A 671 -0.72 19.74 -17.24
C ALA A 671 0.43 18.72 -17.25
N ASP A 672 1.43 18.91 -18.11
CA ASP A 672 2.64 18.08 -18.16
C ASP A 672 3.53 18.29 -16.93
N LYS A 673 3.63 19.54 -16.43
CA LYS A 673 4.43 19.85 -15.24
C LYS A 673 3.83 19.28 -13.96
N TYR A 674 2.50 19.20 -13.87
CA TYR A 674 1.77 18.81 -12.67
C TYR A 674 0.80 17.65 -12.96
N PRO A 675 1.29 16.44 -13.23
CA PRO A 675 0.43 15.28 -13.45
C PRO A 675 -0.39 15.00 -12.18
N GLU A 676 -1.71 14.81 -12.30
CA GLU A 676 -2.57 14.43 -11.18
C GLU A 676 -2.25 13.00 -10.73
N ARG A 677 -1.98 12.81 -9.43
CA ARG A 677 -1.60 11.54 -8.82
C ARG A 677 -2.60 11.18 -7.70
N PRO A 678 -3.80 10.68 -8.04
CA PRO A 678 -4.80 10.39 -7.05
C PRO A 678 -4.53 9.05 -6.35
N PHE A 679 -4.95 8.95 -5.09
CA PHE A 679 -4.89 7.70 -4.34
C PHE A 679 -6.12 6.85 -4.68
N GLY A 680 -5.92 5.65 -5.24
CA GLY A 680 -6.99 4.66 -5.45
C GLY A 680 -7.96 4.91 -6.62
N SER A 681 -7.81 5.97 -7.41
CA SER A 681 -8.59 6.20 -8.64
C SER A 681 -7.67 6.27 -9.87
N SER A 682 -8.23 6.08 -11.07
CA SER A 682 -7.44 6.20 -12.29
C SER A 682 -7.05 7.66 -12.51
N PRO A 683 -5.74 7.98 -12.63
CA PRO A 683 -5.30 9.36 -12.85
C PRO A 683 -5.89 9.92 -14.14
N LYS A 684 -6.34 11.18 -14.09
CA LYS A 684 -6.82 11.88 -15.28
C LYS A 684 -5.60 12.38 -16.05
N ASN A 685 -5.48 11.96 -17.31
CA ASN A 685 -4.45 12.49 -18.21
C ASN A 685 -4.88 13.87 -18.72
N TRP A 686 -4.59 14.91 -17.92
CA TRP A 686 -4.96 16.29 -18.22
C TRP A 686 -4.36 16.77 -19.53
N SER A 687 -3.09 16.46 -19.82
CA SER A 687 -2.44 16.87 -21.08
C SER A 687 -3.18 16.32 -22.30
N LEU A 688 -3.58 15.03 -22.26
CA LEU A 688 -4.39 14.43 -23.32
C LEU A 688 -5.77 15.07 -23.45
N LEU A 689 -6.41 15.44 -22.33
CA LEU A 689 -7.69 16.17 -22.36
C LEU A 689 -7.52 17.52 -23.08
N ILE A 690 -6.47 18.27 -22.76
CA ILE A 690 -6.20 19.58 -23.40
C ILE A 690 -5.83 19.40 -24.88
N ASP A 691 -5.00 18.43 -25.23
CA ASP A 691 -4.69 18.10 -26.63
C ASP A 691 -5.95 17.78 -27.44
N ASN A 692 -6.90 17.08 -26.85
CA ASN A 692 -8.18 16.78 -27.48
C ASN A 692 -9.03 18.05 -27.67
N LEU A 693 -8.98 19.01 -26.74
CA LEU A 693 -9.60 20.33 -26.93
C LEU A 693 -8.96 21.06 -28.11
N VAL A 694 -7.63 21.04 -28.23
CA VAL A 694 -6.89 21.68 -29.34
C VAL A 694 -7.32 21.08 -30.67
N LYS A 695 -7.38 19.74 -30.78
CA LYS A 695 -7.80 19.04 -32.00
C LYS A 695 -9.28 19.24 -32.34
N GLU A 696 -10.14 19.41 -31.34
CA GLU A 696 -11.58 19.63 -31.54
C GLU A 696 -11.89 21.08 -31.91
N ARG A 697 -11.13 22.05 -31.39
CA ARG A 697 -11.32 23.49 -31.63
C ARG A 697 -11.48 23.82 -33.11
N ASP A 698 -10.63 23.25 -33.95
CA ASP A 698 -10.57 23.59 -35.39
C ASP A 698 -11.80 23.10 -36.17
N LYS A 699 -12.68 22.31 -35.54
CA LYS A 699 -13.92 21.78 -36.13
C LYS A 699 -15.16 22.64 -35.87
N TYR A 700 -15.08 23.64 -35.00
CA TYR A 700 -16.23 24.41 -34.55
C TYR A 700 -15.92 25.91 -34.41
N ASP A 701 -16.82 26.75 -34.94
CA ASP A 701 -16.74 28.20 -34.72
C ASP A 701 -17.02 28.57 -33.25
N ASN A 702 -16.43 29.69 -32.79
CA ASN A 702 -16.61 30.23 -31.43
C ASN A 702 -16.25 29.27 -30.28
N TYR A 703 -15.51 28.19 -30.55
CA TYR A 703 -15.18 27.14 -29.58
C TYR A 703 -14.63 27.69 -28.25
N HIS A 704 -13.67 28.62 -28.31
CA HIS A 704 -13.10 29.25 -27.11
C HIS A 704 -14.12 30.05 -26.29
N GLN A 705 -15.05 30.75 -26.95
CA GLN A 705 -16.07 31.52 -26.24
C GLN A 705 -17.08 30.58 -25.57
N GLU A 706 -17.45 29.49 -26.24
CA GLU A 706 -18.34 28.48 -25.67
C GLU A 706 -17.69 27.79 -24.47
N LEU A 707 -16.43 27.35 -24.58
CA LEU A 707 -15.68 26.74 -23.47
C LEU A 707 -15.65 27.67 -22.25
N ARG A 708 -15.36 28.97 -22.45
CA ARG A 708 -15.40 29.95 -21.35
C ARG A 708 -16.79 30.10 -20.75
N ASN A 709 -17.82 30.17 -21.58
CA ASN A 709 -19.19 30.31 -21.09
C ASN A 709 -19.59 29.09 -20.23
N VAL A 710 -19.20 27.89 -20.63
CA VAL A 710 -19.50 26.66 -19.88
C VAL A 710 -18.70 26.60 -18.57
N LEU A 711 -17.43 26.99 -18.58
CA LEU A 711 -16.65 27.14 -17.36
C LEU A 711 -17.26 28.17 -16.40
N ASP A 712 -17.80 29.28 -16.90
CA ASP A 712 -18.52 30.27 -16.09
C ASP A 712 -19.80 29.67 -15.47
N LEU A 713 -20.52 28.78 -16.17
CA LEU A 713 -21.64 28.04 -15.58
C LEU A 713 -21.19 27.15 -14.42
N TYR A 714 -20.05 26.47 -14.56
CA TYR A 714 -19.46 25.65 -13.50
C TYR A 714 -19.01 26.49 -12.29
N PHE A 715 -18.27 27.59 -12.53
CA PHE A 715 -17.80 28.47 -11.45
C PHE A 715 -18.95 29.07 -10.65
N LYS A 716 -20.05 29.45 -11.32
CA LYS A 716 -21.26 30.01 -10.70
C LYS A 716 -22.27 28.98 -10.20
N ASN A 717 -21.94 27.69 -10.27
CA ASN A 717 -22.83 26.57 -9.91
C ASN A 717 -24.21 26.61 -10.56
N ASN A 718 -24.26 27.00 -11.83
CA ASN A 718 -25.50 26.94 -12.60
C ASN A 718 -25.74 25.51 -13.11
N GLU A 719 -25.96 24.59 -12.17
CA GLU A 719 -26.08 23.14 -12.41
C GLU A 719 -27.14 22.82 -13.47
N ALA A 720 -28.27 23.51 -13.46
CA ALA A 720 -29.35 23.29 -14.41
C ALA A 720 -28.91 23.63 -15.86
N ALA A 721 -28.23 24.77 -16.05
CA ALA A 721 -27.74 25.16 -17.37
C ALA A 721 -26.56 24.29 -17.82
N LEU A 722 -25.65 23.95 -16.89
CA LEU A 722 -24.50 23.09 -17.16
C LEU A 722 -24.93 21.68 -17.56
N THR A 723 -25.85 21.07 -16.80
CA THR A 723 -26.44 19.75 -17.11
C THR A 723 -27.14 19.75 -18.46
N LYS A 724 -27.90 20.81 -18.75
CA LYS A 724 -28.53 20.97 -20.07
C LYS A 724 -27.49 21.03 -21.19
N TRP A 725 -26.39 21.76 -21.00
CA TRP A 725 -25.32 21.82 -21.99
C TRP A 725 -24.63 20.47 -22.18
N LEU A 726 -24.27 19.78 -21.08
CA LEU A 726 -23.65 18.44 -21.12
C LEU A 726 -24.50 17.41 -21.88
N ASN A 727 -25.82 17.50 -21.78
CA ASN A 727 -26.76 16.60 -22.45
C ASN A 727 -27.04 16.95 -23.92
N THR A 728 -26.73 18.18 -24.35
CA THR A 728 -27.10 18.66 -25.70
C THR A 728 -25.91 18.95 -26.60
N THR A 729 -24.71 19.10 -26.04
CA THR A 729 -23.50 19.40 -26.83
C THR A 729 -23.04 18.20 -27.66
N ASN A 730 -22.56 18.49 -28.87
CA ASN A 730 -21.91 17.52 -29.75
C ASN A 730 -20.38 17.59 -29.68
N LYS A 731 -19.82 18.46 -28.84
CA LYS A 731 -18.37 18.68 -28.66
C LYS A 731 -17.84 17.71 -27.61
N LYS A 732 -17.38 16.55 -28.07
CA LYS A 732 -16.99 15.41 -27.22
C LYS A 732 -15.78 15.75 -26.33
N ALA A 733 -14.76 16.42 -26.86
CA ALA A 733 -13.58 16.75 -26.07
C ALA A 733 -13.90 17.82 -25.02
N MET A 734 -14.64 18.86 -25.41
CA MET A 734 -15.11 19.89 -24.47
C MET A 734 -15.95 19.28 -23.35
N LYS A 735 -16.90 18.41 -23.70
CA LYS A 735 -17.73 17.69 -22.73
C LYS A 735 -16.87 16.91 -21.74
N LYS A 736 -15.95 16.08 -22.24
CA LYS A 736 -15.11 15.23 -21.40
C LYS A 736 -14.22 16.06 -20.46
N PHE A 737 -13.65 17.16 -20.94
CA PHE A 737 -12.89 18.08 -20.11
C PHE A 737 -13.73 18.68 -18.97
N ILE A 738 -14.94 19.17 -19.28
CA ILE A 738 -15.84 19.75 -18.27
C ILE A 738 -16.27 18.70 -17.24
N GLU A 739 -16.62 17.49 -17.67
CA GLU A 739 -16.91 16.37 -16.76
C GLU A 739 -15.72 16.09 -15.83
N SER A 740 -14.50 16.03 -16.38
CA SER A 740 -13.29 15.81 -15.59
C SER A 740 -12.98 16.94 -14.59
N VAL A 741 -13.26 18.21 -14.94
CA VAL A 741 -13.13 19.35 -14.00
C VAL A 741 -14.19 19.28 -12.89
N MET A 742 -15.39 18.78 -13.19
CA MET A 742 -16.45 18.60 -12.19
C MET A 742 -16.14 17.49 -11.19
N GLU A 743 -15.31 16.52 -11.57
CA GLU A 743 -14.80 15.43 -10.72
C GLU A 743 -13.56 15.82 -9.90
N VAL A 744 -13.12 17.09 -9.94
CA VAL A 744 -12.09 17.59 -9.03
C VAL A 744 -12.80 18.06 -7.76
N ASP A 745 -12.63 17.28 -6.68
CA ASP A 745 -13.23 17.54 -5.38
C ASP A 745 -12.63 18.77 -4.67
#